data_AF-A0A090Z6J0-F1
#
_entry.id   AF-A0A090Z6J0-F1
#
_cell.length_a   1.000
_cell.length_b   1.000
_cell.length_c   1.000
_cell.angle_alpha   90.00
_cell.angle_beta   90.00
_cell.angle_gamma   90.00
#
_symmetry.space_group_name_H-M   'P 1'
#
loop_
_entity.id
_entity.type
_entity.pdbx_description
1 polymer ?
#
loop_
_entity_poly.entity_id
_entity_poly.type
_entity_poly.pdbx_seq_one_letter_code
_entity_poly.pdbx_strand_id
1 'polypeptide(L)'
;MSKSGKGKKTFTAWAALFLALAVGAVVTVSMASVAKTIQILLVAAVIVSVVVLVSGFMWARRNPTERKGLRRMLMALLSLGLVIVIGLDVAVYKYQVVVNQYLTKAKIDEEALAKASADSKAVTEQIEDEGIVLLENKEHALPLDMNNANEKNVNIFGQASVKMIYGGSGSGSGDESANVTIQQGLEKAGFKVNSELTEFYKAHAPAKKKTDTFNLDGGDYTLSEPATGDFSEELLKNAEQFSDVAVIVLSRSGGEGGDLPFETAEYGGSKDRHYLELSEAEEKMIDMVTSRDFAKVIVVINSSNAMELGFLENKGIDAAILIGGPGSTGNNSVGSILAGKVNPSGRLVDTYAYDVTTSPAFYNAGDFRYLNTKHKSVDKFGKESEKYHAFVNYAEGIYVGYRYYETRYVDNATGQVDEAAYRKTVQYPFGYGLSYTSFTQEITDYQTTNDKITVEVKVTNTGDTAGKDVVQLYYTPPYYEGGIEKSHVVLGAFDKTEILEPGASETVTLEIPVEDMASYDYKNEKAYVLEAGTYGIKLMKNAHETIDSRTYEVKDTIVYGGDNKRPSDQVTATNVFDDALGGLTYVSRADWEGTLPAQRTPEKEASQELVQALENKQVTDNPDDQDIVFAKHGLELEDMAGLDYNDPKWNELLEQLSVEEMAQLIGFGGYATQPVASINKPGTTDLDGPAGINALLTGINGVQFMSEVVLASTWNVDLAQKMGEALANEALVYSVTGMYAPAMNIHRTPFSGRNFEYYSEDAFLSGKMGSYVVQGAASKGVYAYIKHYALNDQETNRDGVAVWTNEQAVREIYLKPFEISVKQGKATAVMSAFNRIGTTWAGEHYGLLTTVLRDEWGFRGMVITDWDMFPHMDVDRAIRAGGDLMLTTLGDKPTKLSTDTNTGKQAMRKASHNILYTVANSKALEINAAPYPYWLLLLGLGNIILLALLTLGFYKAAHRKARKIEAVETQNQNI
;
A
#
# COMPACT_ATOMS: atom_id res chain seq x y z
N MET A 1 -58.18 40.03 30.09
CA MET A 1 -58.10 38.62 29.65
C MET A 1 -57.48 38.56 28.25
N SER A 2 -56.16 38.41 28.13
CA SER A 2 -55.49 37.81 26.96
C SER A 2 -53.99 37.60 27.27
N LYS A 3 -53.41 36.58 26.62
CA LYS A 3 -51.97 36.39 26.32
C LYS A 3 -51.00 36.08 27.48
N SER A 4 -50.93 34.80 27.89
CA SER A 4 -49.69 34.25 28.49
C SER A 4 -49.39 32.77 28.19
N GLY A 5 -50.08 32.14 27.23
CA GLY A 5 -49.99 30.70 26.97
C GLY A 5 -49.05 30.23 25.85
N LYS A 6 -48.51 31.12 25.00
CA LYS A 6 -47.79 30.69 23.78
C LYS A 6 -46.25 30.60 23.91
N GLY A 7 -45.62 31.25 24.89
CA GLY A 7 -44.16 31.31 25.00
C GLY A 7 -43.48 30.12 25.70
N LYS A 8 -44.19 29.38 26.57
CA LYS A 8 -43.61 28.25 27.31
C LYS A 8 -43.63 26.93 26.52
N LYS A 9 -44.61 26.72 25.64
CA LYS A 9 -44.73 25.48 24.84
C LYS A 9 -43.78 25.44 23.64
N THR A 10 -43.42 26.60 23.06
CA THR A 10 -42.43 26.67 21.98
C THR A 10 -41.01 26.44 22.51
N PHE A 11 -40.67 26.95 23.70
CA PHE A 11 -39.32 26.79 24.26
C PHE A 11 -39.01 25.35 24.68
N THR A 12 -39.97 24.63 25.28
CA THR A 12 -39.80 23.20 25.61
C THR A 12 -39.73 22.31 24.36
N ALA A 13 -40.42 22.69 23.28
CA ALA A 13 -40.33 21.98 22.01
C ALA A 13 -38.96 22.17 21.33
N TRP A 14 -38.39 23.38 21.35
CA TRP A 14 -37.05 23.63 20.82
C TRP A 14 -35.95 22.99 21.66
N ALA A 15 -36.05 22.99 22.99
CA ALA A 15 -35.08 22.33 23.87
C ALA A 15 -35.11 20.78 23.73
N ALA A 16 -36.30 20.20 23.53
CA ALA A 16 -36.44 18.76 23.27
C ALA A 16 -35.98 18.38 21.85
N LEU A 17 -36.23 19.22 20.84
CA LEU A 17 -35.70 19.04 19.48
C LEU A 17 -34.18 19.16 19.45
N PHE A 18 -33.59 20.05 20.27
CA PHE A 18 -32.13 20.18 20.41
C PHE A 18 -31.50 19.00 21.14
N LEU A 19 -32.14 18.48 22.20
CA LEU A 19 -31.69 17.26 22.87
C LEU A 19 -31.79 16.05 21.93
N ALA A 20 -32.84 15.99 21.11
CA ALA A 20 -33.01 14.94 20.10
C ALA A 20 -32.00 15.05 18.94
N LEU A 21 -31.61 16.27 18.53
CA LEU A 21 -30.56 16.50 17.54
C LEU A 21 -29.16 16.23 18.09
N ALA A 22 -28.91 16.47 19.37
CA ALA A 22 -27.63 16.18 20.03
C ALA A 22 -27.44 14.69 20.36
N VAL A 23 -28.54 13.95 20.59
CA VAL A 23 -28.51 12.49 20.85
C VAL A 23 -28.66 11.68 19.57
N GLY A 24 -29.30 12.22 18.53
CA GLY A 24 -29.53 11.54 17.24
C GLY A 24 -28.36 11.51 16.26
N ALA A 25 -27.18 12.04 16.61
CA ALA A 25 -26.01 12.10 15.73
C ALA A 25 -25.00 10.96 15.93
N VAL A 26 -25.38 9.88 16.62
CA VAL A 26 -24.58 8.65 16.70
C VAL A 26 -25.18 7.63 15.73
N VAL A 27 -24.99 7.89 14.44
CA VAL A 27 -25.22 6.92 13.35
C VAL A 27 -24.07 7.10 12.38
N THR A 28 -23.12 6.16 12.40
CA THR A 28 -22.02 5.96 11.43
C THR A 28 -21.62 7.23 10.66
N VAL A 29 -20.84 8.08 11.34
CA VAL A 29 -20.32 9.34 10.80
C VAL A 29 -18.85 9.08 10.49
N SER A 30 -18.45 9.14 9.21
CA SER A 30 -17.03 9.06 8.81
C SER A 30 -16.18 10.12 9.53
N MET A 31 -14.87 9.90 9.71
CA MET A 31 -13.99 10.85 10.40
C MET A 31 -14.07 12.28 9.83
N ALA A 32 -14.20 12.42 8.50
CA ALA A 32 -14.39 13.71 7.84
C ALA A 32 -15.72 14.40 8.24
N SER A 33 -16.78 13.62 8.44
CA SER A 33 -18.07 14.14 8.91
C SER A 33 -18.06 14.44 10.42
N VAL A 34 -17.23 13.78 11.22
CA VAL A 34 -16.98 14.16 12.62
C VAL A 34 -16.27 15.52 12.69
N ALA A 35 -15.19 15.73 11.94
CA ALA A 35 -14.47 17.01 11.90
C ALA A 35 -15.38 18.17 11.45
N LYS A 36 -16.16 17.96 10.38
CA LYS A 36 -17.13 18.93 9.87
C LYS A 36 -18.27 19.20 10.87
N THR A 37 -18.73 18.16 11.57
CA THR A 37 -19.75 18.29 12.63
C THR A 37 -19.22 19.08 13.81
N ILE A 38 -17.98 18.81 14.27
CA ILE A 38 -17.30 19.58 15.32
C ILE A 38 -17.20 21.05 14.91
N GLN A 39 -16.83 21.36 13.65
CA GLN A 39 -16.77 22.74 13.15
C GLN A 39 -18.14 23.44 13.20
N ILE A 40 -19.20 22.78 12.71
CA ILE A 40 -20.56 23.34 12.74
C ILE A 40 -21.02 23.55 14.18
N LEU A 41 -20.74 22.61 15.07
CA LEU A 41 -21.08 22.69 16.49
C LEU A 41 -20.31 23.82 17.19
N LEU A 42 -19.03 24.02 16.88
CA LEU A 42 -18.22 25.13 17.41
C LEU A 42 -18.80 26.48 16.98
N VAL A 43 -19.06 26.67 15.69
CA VAL A 43 -19.63 27.92 15.16
C VAL A 43 -21.04 28.16 15.74
N ALA A 44 -21.88 27.12 15.79
CA ALA A 44 -23.22 27.21 16.36
C ALA A 44 -23.18 27.52 17.85
N ALA A 45 -22.29 26.89 18.62
CA ALA A 45 -22.15 27.13 20.05
C ALA A 45 -21.66 28.55 20.34
N VAL A 46 -20.71 29.08 19.58
CA VAL A 46 -20.26 30.47 19.70
C VAL A 46 -21.40 31.43 19.37
N ILE A 47 -22.12 31.22 18.25
CA ILE A 47 -23.25 32.07 17.86
C ILE A 47 -24.36 32.02 18.92
N VAL A 48 -24.76 30.84 19.38
CA VAL A 48 -25.79 30.67 20.41
C VAL A 48 -25.34 31.32 21.71
N SER A 49 -24.10 31.12 22.14
CA SER A 49 -23.59 31.75 23.36
C SER A 49 -23.58 33.27 23.25
N VAL A 50 -23.14 33.83 22.13
CA VAL A 50 -23.16 35.27 21.86
C VAL A 50 -24.60 35.80 21.82
N VAL A 51 -25.53 35.10 21.15
CA VAL A 51 -26.94 35.51 21.07
C VAL A 51 -27.59 35.49 22.44
N VAL A 52 -27.35 34.45 23.26
CA VAL A 52 -27.86 34.35 24.63
C VAL A 52 -27.28 35.46 25.51
N LEU A 53 -25.98 35.75 25.38
CA LEU A 53 -25.29 36.80 26.13
C LEU A 53 -25.73 38.22 25.73
N VAL A 54 -25.82 38.51 24.43
CA VAL A 54 -26.27 39.82 23.89
C VAL A 54 -27.75 40.05 24.18
N SER A 55 -28.59 39.02 24.00
CA SER A 55 -30.01 39.10 24.35
C SER A 55 -30.21 39.31 25.85
N GLY A 56 -29.41 38.61 26.68
CA GLY A 56 -29.36 38.80 28.13
C GLY A 56 -28.91 40.22 28.50
N PHE A 57 -27.90 40.77 27.82
CA PHE A 57 -27.37 42.12 28.02
C PHE A 57 -28.36 43.22 27.62
N MET A 58 -28.94 43.13 26.42
CA MET A 58 -29.92 44.09 25.90
C MET A 58 -31.17 44.13 26.79
N TRP A 59 -31.62 42.97 27.26
CA TRP A 59 -32.77 42.88 28.15
C TRP A 59 -32.46 43.40 29.55
N ALA A 60 -31.30 43.08 30.13
CA ALA A 60 -30.88 43.59 31.44
C ALA A 60 -30.70 45.11 31.46
N ARG A 61 -30.34 45.71 30.31
CA ARG A 61 -30.31 47.17 30.10
C ARG A 61 -31.72 47.78 30.02
N ARG A 62 -32.70 47.06 29.45
CA ARG A 62 -34.09 47.54 29.25
C ARG A 62 -35.03 47.31 30.44
N ASN A 63 -34.76 46.36 31.34
CA ASN A 63 -35.65 46.01 32.46
C ASN A 63 -34.92 46.02 33.81
N PRO A 64 -34.90 47.16 34.55
CA PRO A 64 -34.10 47.32 35.75
C PRO A 64 -34.64 46.60 37.01
N THR A 65 -35.92 46.18 37.04
CA THR A 65 -36.65 45.99 38.31
C THR A 65 -37.29 44.62 38.60
N GLU A 66 -37.20 43.55 37.78
CA GLU A 66 -37.98 42.32 38.06
C GLU A 66 -37.28 40.93 38.03
N ARG A 67 -37.65 40.14 39.06
CA ARG A 67 -37.78 38.65 39.25
C ARG A 67 -36.56 37.75 39.50
N LYS A 68 -36.47 37.24 40.74
CA LYS A 68 -35.58 36.15 41.24
C LYS A 68 -35.57 34.88 40.36
N GLY A 69 -36.73 34.45 39.84
CA GLY A 69 -36.83 33.23 39.03
C GLY A 69 -36.12 33.33 37.67
N LEU A 70 -36.15 34.50 37.05
CA LEU A 70 -35.50 34.74 35.76
C LEU A 70 -33.98 34.88 35.90
N ARG A 71 -33.49 35.37 37.04
CA ARG A 71 -32.04 35.34 37.37
C ARG A 71 -31.51 33.91 37.50
N ARG A 72 -32.25 33.02 38.16
CA ARG A 72 -31.89 31.60 38.24
C ARG A 72 -31.87 30.95 36.86
N MET A 73 -32.81 31.30 35.99
CA MET A 73 -32.83 30.83 34.60
C MET A 73 -31.65 31.34 33.78
N LEU A 74 -31.28 32.63 33.89
CA LEU A 74 -30.10 33.20 33.23
C LEU A 74 -28.80 32.57 33.73
N MET A 75 -28.66 32.37 35.04
CA MET A 75 -27.52 31.65 35.63
C MET A 75 -27.44 30.22 35.11
N ALA A 76 -28.57 29.51 35.03
CA ALA A 76 -28.62 28.15 34.48
C ALA A 76 -28.24 28.10 33.00
N LEU A 77 -28.65 29.08 32.18
CA LEU A 77 -28.25 29.18 30.77
C LEU A 77 -26.78 29.54 30.59
N LEU A 78 -26.22 30.42 31.44
CA LEU A 78 -24.78 30.74 31.45
C LEU A 78 -23.95 29.52 31.88
N SER A 79 -24.40 28.79 32.90
CA SER A 79 -23.77 27.53 33.31
C SER A 79 -23.88 26.45 32.24
N LEU A 80 -25.01 26.33 31.55
CA LEU A 80 -25.17 25.41 30.42
C LEU A 80 -24.26 25.78 29.25
N GLY A 81 -24.16 27.08 28.92
CA GLY A 81 -23.22 27.57 27.91
C GLY A 81 -21.76 27.24 28.26
N LEU A 82 -21.37 27.42 29.53
CA LEU A 82 -20.03 27.04 30.01
C LEU A 82 -19.80 25.53 29.90
N VAL A 83 -20.78 24.70 30.28
CA VAL A 83 -20.68 23.23 30.15
C VAL A 83 -20.55 22.80 28.68
N ILE A 84 -21.30 23.42 27.78
CA ILE A 84 -21.19 23.15 26.33
C ILE A 84 -19.80 23.51 25.82
N VAL A 85 -19.26 24.65 26.22
CA VAL A 85 -17.91 25.10 25.82
C VAL A 85 -16.85 24.14 26.34
N ILE A 86 -16.91 23.75 27.62
CA ILE A 86 -15.98 22.76 28.19
C ILE A 86 -16.10 21.43 27.43
N GLY A 87 -17.33 20.97 27.14
CA GLY A 87 -17.55 19.75 26.37
C GLY A 87 -16.97 19.83 24.95
N LEU A 88 -17.09 20.98 24.30
CA LEU A 88 -16.53 21.21 22.96
C LEU A 88 -15.00 21.33 22.98
N ASP A 89 -14.41 22.01 23.95
CA ASP A 89 -12.96 22.09 24.12
C ASP A 89 -12.37 20.70 24.38
N VAL A 90 -13.04 19.88 25.20
CA VAL A 90 -12.66 18.47 25.41
C VAL A 90 -12.76 17.66 24.12
N ALA A 91 -13.80 17.89 23.30
CA ALA A 91 -13.93 17.24 22.01
C ALA A 91 -12.83 17.70 21.02
N VAL A 92 -12.55 19.00 20.93
CA VAL A 92 -11.48 19.55 20.09
C VAL A 92 -10.13 19.02 20.52
N TYR A 93 -9.85 18.96 21.82
CA TYR A 93 -8.63 18.37 22.36
C TYR A 93 -8.50 16.90 21.98
N LYS A 94 -9.59 16.13 22.11
CA LYS A 94 -9.61 14.70 21.77
C LYS A 94 -9.38 14.46 20.27
N TYR A 95 -9.90 15.31 19.40
CA TYR A 95 -9.80 15.18 17.95
C TYR A 95 -8.77 16.13 17.32
N GLN A 96 -7.85 16.66 18.13
CA GLN A 96 -6.98 17.76 17.70
C GLN A 96 -6.13 17.41 16.47
N VAL A 97 -5.65 16.17 16.35
CA VAL A 97 -4.85 15.71 15.20
C VAL A 97 -5.68 15.76 13.92
N VAL A 98 -6.87 15.17 13.95
CA VAL A 98 -7.82 15.16 12.83
C VAL A 98 -8.25 16.59 12.46
N VAL A 99 -8.57 17.41 13.46
CA VAL A 99 -8.97 18.81 13.26
C VAL A 99 -7.81 19.62 12.67
N ASN A 100 -6.59 19.39 13.15
CA ASN A 100 -5.41 20.07 12.64
C ASN A 100 -5.12 19.69 11.19
N GLN A 101 -5.17 18.41 10.84
CA GLN A 101 -5.02 17.95 9.45
C GLN A 101 -6.09 18.53 8.52
N TYR A 102 -7.35 18.60 8.98
CA TYR A 102 -8.45 19.13 8.18
C TYR A 102 -8.37 20.66 7.98
N LEU A 103 -7.99 21.40 9.02
CA LEU A 103 -8.03 22.87 9.01
C LEU A 103 -6.72 23.52 8.54
N THR A 104 -5.61 22.82 8.63
CA THR A 104 -4.28 23.34 8.27
C THR A 104 -3.98 22.95 6.83
N LYS A 105 -4.72 23.52 5.89
CA LYS A 105 -4.39 23.36 4.47
C LYS A 105 -3.07 24.07 4.17
N ALA A 106 -2.11 23.35 3.61
CA ALA A 106 -0.92 23.95 3.05
C ALA A 106 -1.33 25.02 2.01
N LYS A 107 -0.64 26.16 2.01
CA LYS A 107 -0.74 27.08 0.87
C LYS A 107 0.01 26.42 -0.28
N ILE A 108 -0.75 25.85 -1.20
CA ILE A 108 -0.20 25.21 -2.39
C ILE A 108 0.24 26.31 -3.36
N ASP A 109 1.49 26.22 -3.81
CA ASP A 109 1.94 26.96 -4.98
C ASP A 109 1.36 26.28 -6.23
N GLU A 110 0.40 26.94 -6.86
CA GLU A 110 -0.31 26.39 -8.02
C GLU A 110 0.62 26.15 -9.23
N GLU A 111 1.67 26.96 -9.39
CA GLU A 111 2.65 26.80 -10.47
C GLU A 111 3.56 25.60 -10.19
N ALA A 112 4.04 25.48 -8.95
CA ALA A 112 4.83 24.32 -8.53
C ALA A 112 4.03 23.01 -8.63
N LEU A 113 2.75 23.03 -8.24
CA LEU A 113 1.87 21.87 -8.37
C LEU A 113 1.64 21.50 -9.83
N ALA A 114 1.30 22.48 -10.69
CA ALA A 114 1.08 22.22 -12.11
C ALA A 114 2.32 21.59 -12.77
N LYS A 115 3.53 22.04 -12.39
CA LYS A 115 4.78 21.46 -12.85
C LYS A 115 4.98 20.04 -12.32
N ALA A 116 4.87 19.82 -11.00
CA ALA A 116 5.06 18.51 -10.39
C ALA A 116 4.08 17.48 -10.97
N SER A 117 2.80 17.85 -11.12
CA SER A 117 1.81 16.97 -11.73
C SER A 117 2.06 16.72 -13.23
N ALA A 118 2.63 17.68 -13.98
CA ALA A 118 3.04 17.44 -15.36
C ALA A 118 4.21 16.45 -15.44
N ASP A 119 5.20 16.59 -14.55
CA ASP A 119 6.34 15.68 -14.45
C ASP A 119 5.88 14.26 -14.07
N SER A 120 4.98 14.11 -13.07
CA SER A 120 4.39 12.82 -12.68
C SER A 120 3.62 12.15 -13.82
N LYS A 121 2.84 12.92 -14.60
CA LYS A 121 2.12 12.42 -15.79
C LYS A 121 3.07 11.98 -16.90
N ALA A 122 4.17 12.70 -17.11
CA ALA A 122 5.17 12.35 -18.11
C ALA A 122 5.91 11.06 -17.72
N VAL A 123 6.29 10.92 -16.45
CA VAL A 123 6.89 9.70 -15.92
C VAL A 123 5.90 8.53 -16.00
N THR A 124 4.61 8.77 -15.75
CA THR A 124 3.55 7.76 -15.90
C THR A 124 3.46 7.23 -17.33
N GLU A 125 3.41 8.12 -18.33
CA GLU A 125 3.38 7.75 -19.76
C GLU A 125 4.68 7.03 -20.17
N GLN A 126 5.84 7.48 -19.69
CA GLN A 126 7.13 6.84 -19.98
C GLN A 126 7.24 5.42 -19.40
N ILE A 127 6.76 5.21 -18.18
CA ILE A 127 6.75 3.87 -17.57
C ILE A 127 5.81 2.95 -18.34
N GLU A 128 4.64 3.44 -18.75
CA GLU A 128 3.70 2.65 -19.53
C GLU A 128 4.27 2.29 -20.92
N ASP A 129 4.97 3.23 -21.59
CA ASP A 129 5.68 2.98 -22.86
C ASP A 129 6.63 1.78 -22.77
N GLU A 130 7.31 1.61 -21.63
CA GLU A 130 8.26 0.53 -21.39
C GLU A 130 7.68 -0.68 -20.66
N GLY A 131 6.51 -0.54 -20.03
CA GLY A 131 5.89 -1.54 -19.15
C GLY A 131 4.80 -2.37 -19.83
N ILE A 132 4.18 -1.88 -20.90
CA ILE A 132 3.23 -2.68 -21.70
C ILE A 132 3.97 -3.89 -22.29
N VAL A 133 3.41 -5.08 -22.05
CA VAL A 133 3.96 -6.36 -22.52
C VAL A 133 3.20 -6.81 -23.76
N LEU A 134 3.89 -6.98 -24.88
CA LEU A 134 3.34 -7.63 -26.06
C LEU A 134 3.36 -9.15 -25.84
N LEU A 135 2.18 -9.77 -25.75
CA LEU A 135 2.03 -11.20 -25.46
C LEU A 135 2.01 -12.03 -26.75
N GLU A 136 1.22 -11.58 -27.72
CA GLU A 136 0.98 -12.24 -29.01
C GLU A 136 1.08 -11.23 -30.14
N ASN A 137 1.65 -11.65 -31.27
CA ASN A 137 1.69 -10.85 -32.50
C ASN A 137 1.80 -11.75 -33.74
N LYS A 138 0.73 -12.46 -34.06
CA LYS A 138 0.65 -13.40 -35.19
C LYS A 138 0.68 -12.63 -36.50
N GLU A 139 1.48 -13.13 -37.45
CA GLU A 139 1.63 -12.55 -38.80
C GLU A 139 1.91 -11.03 -38.81
N HIS A 140 2.58 -10.51 -37.77
CA HIS A 140 2.88 -9.08 -37.60
C HIS A 140 1.63 -8.18 -37.63
N ALA A 141 0.54 -8.61 -36.99
CA ALA A 141 -0.70 -7.83 -36.91
C ALA A 141 -0.51 -6.43 -36.29
N LEU A 142 0.38 -6.31 -35.31
CA LEU A 142 0.85 -5.06 -34.73
C LEU A 142 2.30 -4.73 -35.15
N PRO A 143 2.64 -3.43 -35.32
CA PRO A 143 1.75 -2.27 -35.18
C PRO A 143 0.76 -2.13 -36.34
N LEU A 144 -0.30 -1.35 -36.14
CA LEU A 144 -1.28 -1.01 -37.18
C LEU A 144 -0.69 -0.02 -38.19
N ASP A 145 -1.00 -0.19 -39.47
CA ASP A 145 -0.55 0.72 -40.51
C ASP A 145 -1.38 2.01 -40.51
N MET A 146 -0.80 3.07 -39.92
CA MET A 146 -1.42 4.39 -39.84
C MET A 146 -1.62 5.09 -41.19
N ASN A 147 -1.06 4.55 -42.28
CA ASN A 147 -1.30 4.99 -43.66
C ASN A 147 -2.46 4.23 -44.34
N ASN A 148 -2.84 3.08 -43.80
CA ASN A 148 -4.00 2.32 -44.25
C ASN A 148 -5.28 2.93 -43.64
N ALA A 149 -6.17 3.44 -44.49
CA ALA A 149 -7.41 4.08 -44.04
C ALA A 149 -8.32 3.14 -43.23
N ASN A 150 -8.24 1.83 -43.47
CA ASN A 150 -9.05 0.83 -42.78
C ASN A 150 -8.47 0.42 -41.41
N GLU A 151 -7.16 0.58 -41.20
CA GLU A 151 -6.50 0.32 -39.91
C GLU A 151 -6.41 1.56 -39.02
N LYS A 152 -6.55 2.75 -39.61
CA LYS A 152 -6.59 4.03 -38.88
C LYS A 152 -7.91 4.24 -38.11
N ASN A 153 -8.94 3.48 -38.42
CA ASN A 153 -10.17 3.43 -37.65
C ASN A 153 -10.13 2.19 -36.75
N VAL A 154 -10.72 2.22 -35.56
CA VAL A 154 -10.76 1.06 -34.66
C VAL A 154 -12.14 0.89 -34.02
N ASN A 155 -12.63 -0.34 -34.00
CA ASN A 155 -13.78 -0.76 -33.21
C ASN A 155 -13.29 -1.24 -31.85
N ILE A 156 -13.87 -0.74 -30.75
CA ILE A 156 -13.51 -1.19 -29.41
C ILE A 156 -14.69 -1.97 -28.81
N PHE A 157 -14.45 -3.23 -28.52
CA PHE A 157 -15.35 -4.17 -27.87
C PHE A 157 -14.91 -4.43 -26.42
N GLY A 158 -15.84 -4.93 -25.62
CA GLY A 158 -15.70 -5.15 -24.18
C GLY A 158 -16.23 -3.98 -23.36
N GLN A 159 -17.01 -4.29 -22.31
CA GLN A 159 -17.52 -3.32 -21.34
C GLN A 159 -16.39 -2.56 -20.62
N ALA A 160 -15.22 -3.21 -20.50
CA ALA A 160 -13.98 -2.62 -20.00
C ALA A 160 -13.51 -1.39 -20.79
N SER A 161 -13.92 -1.23 -22.06
CA SER A 161 -13.60 -0.04 -22.85
C SER A 161 -14.13 1.28 -22.24
N VAL A 162 -15.19 1.21 -21.43
CA VAL A 162 -15.79 2.37 -20.73
C VAL A 162 -15.81 2.20 -19.21
N LYS A 163 -15.40 1.02 -18.71
CA LYS A 163 -15.25 0.67 -17.29
C LYS A 163 -13.83 0.14 -17.02
N MET A 164 -12.82 0.82 -17.57
CA MET A 164 -11.42 0.45 -17.45
C MET A 164 -10.94 0.57 -16.00
N ILE A 165 -9.99 -0.28 -15.61
CA ILE A 165 -9.34 -0.29 -14.30
C ILE A 165 -8.01 0.46 -14.43
N TYR A 166 -7.91 1.66 -13.85
CA TYR A 166 -6.69 2.48 -13.93
C TYR A 166 -5.64 2.10 -12.88
N GLY A 167 -6.10 1.44 -11.81
CA GLY A 167 -5.33 0.88 -10.70
C GLY A 167 -6.29 0.09 -9.80
N GLY A 168 -5.82 -0.40 -8.64
CA GLY A 168 -6.71 -1.07 -7.69
C GLY A 168 -7.49 -0.10 -6.80
N SER A 169 -8.32 -0.66 -5.91
CA SER A 169 -9.08 0.08 -4.89
C SER A 169 -8.40 0.09 -3.52
N GLY A 170 -8.89 0.93 -2.60
CA GLY A 170 -8.42 1.00 -1.21
C GLY A 170 -7.45 2.17 -0.96
N SER A 171 -6.63 2.07 0.08
CA SER A 171 -5.65 3.10 0.44
C SER A 171 -4.61 3.34 -0.66
N GLY A 172 -4.34 2.33 -1.48
CA GLY A 172 -3.43 2.41 -2.63
C GLY A 172 -4.03 2.95 -3.93
N SER A 173 -5.32 3.33 -3.97
CA SER A 173 -5.98 3.80 -5.21
C SER A 173 -5.73 5.29 -5.51
N GLY A 174 -5.84 5.72 -6.77
CA GLY A 174 -5.78 7.13 -7.16
C GLY A 174 -7.12 7.71 -7.66
N ASP A 175 -7.15 9.02 -7.91
CA ASP A 175 -8.32 9.70 -8.49
C ASP A 175 -8.39 9.51 -10.01
N GLU A 176 -9.34 8.68 -10.45
CA GLU A 176 -9.49 8.32 -11.87
C GLU A 176 -10.24 9.37 -12.70
N SER A 177 -10.85 10.39 -12.08
CA SER A 177 -11.83 11.26 -12.73
C SER A 177 -11.28 12.10 -13.89
N ALA A 178 -9.96 12.28 -13.94
CA ALA A 178 -9.25 13.03 -14.96
C ALA A 178 -8.26 12.17 -15.77
N ASN A 179 -8.32 10.84 -15.64
CA ASN A 179 -7.43 9.94 -16.36
C ASN A 179 -7.79 9.87 -17.85
N VAL A 180 -6.78 9.65 -18.68
CA VAL A 180 -6.96 9.50 -20.12
C VAL A 180 -7.66 8.18 -20.40
N THR A 181 -8.81 8.22 -21.08
CA THR A 181 -9.50 6.98 -21.49
C THR A 181 -8.79 6.29 -22.65
N ILE A 182 -9.02 5.00 -22.85
CA ILE A 182 -8.46 4.27 -24.00
C ILE A 182 -8.83 4.92 -25.33
N GLN A 183 -10.06 5.45 -25.46
CA GLN A 183 -10.49 6.18 -26.64
C GLN A 183 -9.66 7.44 -26.86
N GLN A 184 -9.44 8.24 -25.81
CA GLN A 184 -8.63 9.46 -25.88
C GLN A 184 -7.16 9.16 -26.22
N GLY A 185 -6.60 8.09 -25.65
CA GLY A 185 -5.25 7.63 -25.96
C GLY A 185 -5.08 7.23 -27.43
N LEU A 186 -6.03 6.47 -27.97
CA LEU A 186 -6.07 6.09 -29.39
C LEU A 186 -6.25 7.31 -30.31
N GLU A 187 -7.14 8.24 -29.96
CA GLU A 187 -7.34 9.48 -30.71
C GLU A 187 -6.08 10.36 -30.71
N LYS A 188 -5.38 10.48 -29.57
CA LYS A 188 -4.08 11.18 -29.46
C LYS A 188 -3.02 10.52 -30.35
N ALA A 189 -3.05 9.19 -30.48
CA ALA A 189 -2.18 8.46 -31.38
C ALA A 189 -2.53 8.64 -32.87
N GLY A 190 -3.72 9.14 -33.19
CA GLY A 190 -4.17 9.47 -34.54
C GLY A 190 -5.21 8.52 -35.12
N PHE A 191 -5.73 7.59 -34.32
CA PHE A 191 -6.84 6.72 -34.69
C PHE A 191 -8.18 7.47 -34.67
N LYS A 192 -9.17 6.93 -35.40
CA LYS A 192 -10.58 7.27 -35.20
C LYS A 192 -11.28 6.12 -34.50
N VAL A 193 -11.97 6.41 -33.41
CA VAL A 193 -12.68 5.40 -32.63
C VAL A 193 -14.15 5.34 -33.03
N ASN A 194 -14.72 4.15 -33.11
CA ASN A 194 -16.15 3.98 -33.36
C ASN A 194 -16.99 4.50 -32.17
N SER A 195 -17.62 5.66 -32.35
CA SER A 195 -18.46 6.27 -31.32
C SER A 195 -19.76 5.50 -31.07
N GLU A 196 -20.29 4.78 -32.05
CA GLU A 196 -21.54 4.02 -31.91
C GLU A 196 -21.37 2.88 -30.89
N LEU A 197 -20.27 2.12 -31.00
CA LEU A 197 -19.90 1.09 -30.02
C LEU A 197 -19.60 1.71 -28.64
N THR A 198 -18.91 2.85 -28.60
CA THR A 198 -18.63 3.54 -27.33
C THR A 198 -19.90 3.93 -26.59
N GLU A 199 -20.89 4.51 -27.30
CA GLU A 199 -22.17 4.89 -26.70
C GLU A 199 -23.03 3.66 -26.33
N PHE A 200 -22.95 2.57 -27.11
CA PHE A 200 -23.57 1.29 -26.74
C PHE A 200 -23.05 0.80 -25.39
N TYR A 201 -21.73 0.72 -25.19
CA TYR A 201 -21.17 0.25 -23.92
C TYR A 201 -21.43 1.20 -22.75
N LYS A 202 -21.48 2.52 -22.98
CA LYS A 202 -21.90 3.48 -21.94
C LYS A 202 -23.35 3.26 -21.52
N ALA A 203 -24.24 2.95 -22.46
CA ALA A 203 -25.64 2.69 -22.17
C ALA A 203 -25.87 1.37 -21.39
N HIS A 204 -24.96 0.40 -21.53
CA HIS A 204 -25.00 -0.89 -20.82
C HIS A 204 -24.14 -0.91 -19.55
N ALA A 205 -23.36 0.14 -19.29
CA ALA A 205 -22.52 0.21 -18.10
C ALA A 205 -23.40 0.12 -16.83
N PRO A 206 -23.04 -0.76 -15.87
CA PRO A 206 -23.78 -0.85 -14.61
C PRO A 206 -23.70 0.49 -13.87
N ALA A 207 -24.74 0.81 -13.11
CA ALA A 207 -24.74 2.03 -12.30
C ALA A 207 -23.54 2.01 -11.33
N LYS A 208 -22.64 3.00 -11.43
CA LYS A 208 -21.48 3.13 -10.53
C LYS A 208 -21.99 3.27 -9.09
N LYS A 209 -21.79 2.24 -8.26
CA LYS A 209 -22.04 2.36 -6.82
C LYS A 209 -21.11 3.45 -6.28
N LYS A 210 -21.59 4.26 -5.33
CA LYS A 210 -20.71 5.20 -4.63
C LYS A 210 -19.67 4.37 -3.87
N THR A 211 -18.42 4.47 -4.27
CA THR A 211 -17.28 3.93 -3.53
C THR A 211 -17.09 4.75 -2.26
N ASP A 212 -17.02 4.07 -1.13
CA ASP A 212 -16.63 4.65 0.14
C ASP A 212 -15.18 4.21 0.36
N THR A 213 -14.23 5.15 0.36
CA THR A 213 -12.81 4.87 0.58
C THR A 213 -12.53 4.29 1.97
N PHE A 214 -13.50 4.37 2.90
CA PHE A 214 -13.44 3.70 4.20
C PHE A 214 -14.06 2.30 4.22
N ASN A 215 -14.72 1.89 3.12
CA ASN A 215 -15.27 0.55 2.99
C ASN A 215 -14.23 -0.33 2.27
N LEU A 216 -13.46 -1.04 3.10
CA LEU A 216 -12.44 -2.01 2.66
C LEU A 216 -13.10 -3.38 2.46
N ASP A 217 -13.94 -3.51 1.44
CA ASP A 217 -14.61 -4.76 1.05
C ASP A 217 -13.99 -5.43 -0.18
N GLY A 218 -12.76 -5.03 -0.54
CA GLY A 218 -12.03 -5.51 -1.72
C GLY A 218 -12.16 -4.57 -2.93
N GLY A 219 -12.16 -5.17 -4.12
CA GLY A 219 -12.38 -4.48 -5.40
C GLY A 219 -13.80 -4.64 -5.96
N ASP A 220 -14.12 -3.90 -7.02
CA ASP A 220 -15.35 -4.16 -7.79
C ASP A 220 -15.13 -5.36 -8.73
N TYR A 221 -15.44 -6.55 -8.22
CA TYR A 221 -15.34 -7.80 -8.97
C TYR A 221 -16.49 -8.03 -9.97
N THR A 222 -17.39 -7.05 -10.18
CA THR A 222 -18.54 -7.23 -11.08
C THR A 222 -18.10 -7.44 -12.53
N LEU A 223 -18.39 -8.62 -13.06
CA LEU A 223 -18.33 -8.99 -14.47
C LEU A 223 -19.64 -8.57 -15.13
N SER A 224 -19.57 -7.60 -16.04
CA SER A 224 -20.77 -6.95 -16.59
C SER A 224 -20.74 -6.86 -18.12
N GLU A 225 -20.10 -7.80 -18.80
CA GLU A 225 -20.11 -7.84 -20.27
C GLU A 225 -21.56 -8.05 -20.76
N PRO A 226 -22.06 -7.21 -21.71
CA PRO A 226 -23.37 -7.38 -22.31
C PRO A 226 -23.54 -8.74 -22.97
N ALA A 227 -24.76 -9.26 -23.01
CA ALA A 227 -25.03 -10.48 -23.74
C ALA A 227 -24.91 -10.21 -25.26
N THR A 228 -24.46 -11.19 -26.04
CA THR A 228 -24.36 -11.05 -27.50
C THR A 228 -25.70 -10.70 -28.17
N GLY A 229 -26.83 -11.05 -27.54
CA GLY A 229 -28.17 -10.68 -28.00
C GLY A 229 -28.54 -9.19 -27.82
N ASP A 230 -27.77 -8.42 -27.03
CA ASP A 230 -27.96 -6.98 -26.86
C ASP A 230 -27.39 -6.19 -28.04
N PHE A 231 -26.43 -6.76 -28.77
CA PHE A 231 -25.85 -6.16 -29.97
C PHE A 231 -26.81 -6.32 -31.16
N SER A 232 -27.26 -5.20 -31.74
CA SER A 232 -28.06 -5.27 -32.95
C SER A 232 -27.19 -5.65 -34.16
N GLU A 233 -27.76 -6.40 -35.10
CA GLU A 233 -27.06 -6.69 -36.37
C GLU A 233 -26.74 -5.41 -37.18
N GLU A 234 -27.48 -4.32 -36.95
CA GLU A 234 -27.15 -3.01 -37.53
C GLU A 234 -25.86 -2.43 -36.92
N LEU A 235 -25.74 -2.44 -35.59
CA LEU A 235 -24.54 -1.99 -34.88
C LEU A 235 -23.30 -2.77 -35.33
N LEU A 236 -23.41 -4.10 -35.44
CA LEU A 236 -22.30 -4.97 -35.84
C LEU A 236 -21.89 -4.74 -37.30
N LYS A 237 -22.85 -4.58 -38.22
CA LYS A 237 -22.55 -4.23 -39.62
C LYS A 237 -21.94 -2.84 -39.76
N ASN A 238 -22.39 -1.88 -38.95
CA ASN A 238 -21.80 -0.55 -38.92
C ASN A 238 -20.35 -0.61 -38.42
N ALA A 239 -20.05 -1.47 -37.44
CA ALA A 239 -18.68 -1.71 -36.99
C ALA A 239 -17.79 -2.30 -38.10
N GLU A 240 -18.25 -3.34 -38.82
CA GLU A 240 -17.54 -3.93 -39.98
C GLU A 240 -17.29 -2.88 -41.08
N GLN A 241 -18.26 -2.00 -41.35
CA GLN A 241 -18.09 -0.92 -42.33
C GLN A 241 -17.16 0.21 -41.85
N PHE A 242 -17.03 0.38 -40.54
CA PHE A 242 -16.24 1.46 -39.95
C PHE A 242 -14.73 1.15 -39.97
N SER A 243 -14.36 -0.10 -39.71
CA SER A 243 -12.96 -0.53 -39.59
C SER A 243 -12.81 -2.04 -39.76
N ASP A 244 -11.67 -2.45 -40.35
CA ASP A 244 -11.23 -3.84 -40.40
C ASP A 244 -10.55 -4.30 -39.09
N VAL A 245 -10.39 -3.40 -38.12
CA VAL A 245 -9.71 -3.64 -36.83
C VAL A 245 -10.72 -3.66 -35.69
N ALA A 246 -10.73 -4.78 -34.96
CA ALA A 246 -11.42 -4.93 -33.69
C ALA A 246 -10.42 -4.99 -32.54
N VAL A 247 -10.64 -4.18 -31.51
CA VAL A 247 -9.88 -4.18 -30.26
C VAL A 247 -10.81 -4.66 -29.15
N ILE A 248 -10.50 -5.79 -28.53
CA ILE A 248 -11.24 -6.35 -27.40
C ILE A 248 -10.52 -5.95 -26.11
N VAL A 249 -11.21 -5.28 -25.19
CA VAL A 249 -10.65 -4.91 -23.88
C VAL A 249 -11.26 -5.80 -22.81
N LEU A 250 -10.41 -6.43 -21.99
CA LEU A 250 -10.80 -7.25 -20.84
C LEU A 250 -10.14 -6.71 -19.58
N SER A 251 -10.89 -6.61 -18.48
CA SER A 251 -10.37 -6.06 -17.23
C SER A 251 -10.61 -6.95 -16.03
N ARG A 252 -9.67 -6.95 -15.08
CA ARG A 252 -9.84 -7.53 -13.74
C ARG A 252 -9.36 -6.52 -12.69
N SER A 253 -10.17 -6.35 -11.65
CA SER A 253 -9.85 -5.47 -10.52
C SER A 253 -9.24 -6.25 -9.38
N GLY A 254 -8.27 -5.64 -8.69
CA GLY A 254 -7.87 -5.98 -7.32
C GLY A 254 -8.31 -4.87 -6.35
N GLY A 255 -8.26 -5.15 -5.06
CA GLY A 255 -8.61 -4.19 -4.03
C GLY A 255 -8.21 -4.60 -2.61
N GLU A 256 -8.07 -3.59 -1.76
CA GLU A 256 -7.81 -3.76 -0.34
C GLU A 256 -9.04 -4.31 0.42
N GLY A 257 -8.81 -5.29 1.31
CA GLY A 257 -9.84 -5.83 2.22
C GLY A 257 -10.53 -7.12 1.75
N GLY A 258 -10.25 -7.61 0.54
CA GLY A 258 -10.74 -8.91 0.08
C GLY A 258 -9.97 -9.44 -1.12
N ASP A 259 -9.75 -10.75 -1.18
CA ASP A 259 -9.10 -11.40 -2.31
C ASP A 259 -10.06 -11.60 -3.49
N LEU A 260 -9.49 -11.89 -4.66
CA LEU A 260 -10.24 -12.15 -5.88
C LEU A 260 -11.10 -13.43 -5.70
N PRO A 261 -12.37 -13.43 -6.15
CA PRO A 261 -13.26 -14.56 -5.95
C PRO A 261 -12.82 -15.86 -6.65
N PHE A 262 -12.89 -16.98 -5.92
CA PHE A 262 -12.78 -18.33 -6.51
C PHE A 262 -14.07 -18.81 -7.21
N GLU A 263 -15.18 -18.10 -7.03
CA GLU A 263 -16.44 -18.33 -7.72
C GLU A 263 -17.03 -16.98 -8.13
N THR A 264 -17.63 -16.89 -9.32
CA THR A 264 -18.06 -15.60 -9.90
C THR A 264 -19.58 -15.42 -9.98
N ALA A 265 -20.37 -16.38 -9.49
CA ALA A 265 -21.83 -16.35 -9.58
C ALA A 265 -22.47 -15.10 -8.92
N GLU A 266 -21.90 -14.60 -7.83
CA GLU A 266 -22.38 -13.38 -7.15
C GLU A 266 -21.94 -12.09 -7.85
N TYR A 267 -21.04 -12.21 -8.83
CA TYR A 267 -20.37 -11.13 -9.51
C TYR A 267 -20.71 -11.06 -11.01
N GLY A 268 -21.78 -11.74 -11.45
CA GLY A 268 -22.23 -11.74 -12.85
C GLY A 268 -21.62 -12.85 -13.72
N GLY A 269 -20.78 -13.71 -13.14
CA GLY A 269 -20.27 -14.92 -13.77
C GLY A 269 -21.05 -16.18 -13.37
N SER A 270 -20.33 -17.29 -13.16
CA SER A 270 -20.90 -18.62 -12.88
C SER A 270 -20.26 -19.26 -11.64
N LYS A 271 -20.81 -20.37 -11.17
CA LYS A 271 -20.33 -21.06 -9.95
C LYS A 271 -19.09 -21.91 -10.17
N ASP A 272 -18.86 -22.28 -11.42
CA ASP A 272 -17.80 -23.18 -11.87
C ASP A 272 -16.56 -22.45 -12.39
N ARG A 273 -16.55 -21.11 -12.31
CA ARG A 273 -15.44 -20.27 -12.77
C ARG A 273 -14.98 -19.29 -11.71
N HIS A 274 -13.68 -19.15 -11.59
CA HIS A 274 -13.05 -18.13 -10.75
C HIS A 274 -12.78 -16.83 -11.52
N TYR A 275 -12.49 -15.76 -10.79
CA TYR A 275 -12.42 -14.42 -11.36
C TYR A 275 -11.28 -14.22 -12.39
N LEU A 276 -10.24 -15.05 -12.36
CA LEU A 276 -9.10 -14.97 -13.29
C LEU A 276 -9.34 -15.70 -14.63
N GLU A 277 -10.47 -16.40 -14.77
CA GLU A 277 -10.94 -16.97 -16.04
C GLU A 277 -11.77 -15.93 -16.80
N LEU A 278 -12.03 -16.19 -18.10
CA LEU A 278 -13.09 -15.48 -18.80
C LEU A 278 -14.47 -15.84 -18.22
N SER A 279 -15.36 -14.86 -18.19
CA SER A 279 -16.80 -15.13 -18.02
C SER A 279 -17.39 -15.72 -19.30
N GLU A 280 -18.53 -16.43 -19.18
CA GLU A 280 -19.24 -16.91 -20.37
C GLU A 280 -19.66 -15.79 -21.32
N ALA A 281 -19.93 -14.59 -20.80
CA ALA A 281 -20.32 -13.43 -21.62
C ALA A 281 -19.12 -12.90 -22.42
N GLU A 282 -17.94 -12.83 -21.79
CA GLU A 282 -16.69 -12.45 -22.47
C GLU A 282 -16.30 -13.46 -23.56
N GLU A 283 -16.41 -14.77 -23.28
CA GLU A 283 -16.19 -15.82 -24.29
C GLU A 283 -17.12 -15.66 -25.49
N LYS A 284 -18.43 -15.50 -25.23
CA LYS A 284 -19.43 -15.30 -26.29
C LYS A 284 -19.17 -14.01 -27.08
N MET A 285 -18.70 -12.95 -26.43
CA MET A 285 -18.29 -11.71 -27.11
C MET A 285 -17.07 -11.93 -28.00
N ILE A 286 -16.05 -12.66 -27.53
CA ILE A 286 -14.87 -13.02 -28.35
C ILE A 286 -15.30 -13.86 -29.55
N ASP A 287 -16.13 -14.88 -29.36
CA ASP A 287 -16.66 -15.70 -30.47
C ASP A 287 -17.46 -14.86 -31.46
N MET A 288 -18.29 -13.93 -30.96
CA MET A 288 -19.03 -13.00 -31.79
C MET A 288 -18.08 -12.14 -32.62
N VAL A 289 -17.08 -11.49 -32.02
CA VAL A 289 -16.14 -10.61 -32.73
C VAL A 289 -15.29 -11.39 -33.74
N THR A 290 -14.73 -12.52 -33.34
CA THR A 290 -13.84 -13.34 -34.20
C THR A 290 -14.58 -14.06 -35.33
N SER A 291 -15.92 -14.14 -35.30
CA SER A 291 -16.75 -14.66 -36.40
C SER A 291 -17.11 -13.61 -37.46
N ARG A 292 -16.81 -12.32 -37.21
CA ARG A 292 -17.11 -11.19 -38.11
C ARG A 292 -15.96 -10.95 -39.10
N ASP A 293 -16.23 -10.16 -40.12
CA ASP A 293 -15.26 -9.84 -41.19
C ASP A 293 -14.28 -8.73 -40.77
N PHE A 294 -13.56 -8.95 -39.66
CA PHE A 294 -12.44 -8.11 -39.24
C PHE A 294 -11.13 -8.72 -39.72
N ALA A 295 -10.26 -7.92 -40.32
CA ALA A 295 -8.94 -8.37 -40.77
C ALA A 295 -7.94 -8.52 -39.61
N LYS A 296 -8.13 -7.77 -38.53
CA LYS A 296 -7.28 -7.81 -37.33
C LYS A 296 -8.11 -7.75 -36.06
N VAL A 297 -7.93 -8.72 -35.17
CA VAL A 297 -8.50 -8.73 -33.81
C VAL A 297 -7.37 -8.67 -32.79
N ILE A 298 -7.35 -7.57 -32.02
CA ILE A 298 -6.34 -7.29 -31.01
C ILE A 298 -7.00 -7.36 -29.62
N VAL A 299 -6.37 -8.06 -28.68
CA VAL A 299 -6.83 -8.12 -27.30
C VAL A 299 -5.97 -7.21 -26.40
N VAL A 300 -6.62 -6.41 -25.56
CA VAL A 300 -5.99 -5.57 -24.54
C VAL A 300 -6.39 -6.12 -23.18
N ILE A 301 -5.41 -6.64 -22.44
CA ILE A 301 -5.59 -7.17 -21.08
C ILE A 301 -5.26 -6.07 -20.07
N ASN A 302 -6.27 -5.59 -19.37
CA ASN A 302 -6.19 -4.58 -18.32
C ASN A 302 -6.35 -5.25 -16.94
N SER A 303 -5.28 -5.92 -16.50
CA SER A 303 -5.22 -6.62 -15.22
C SER A 303 -3.82 -6.52 -14.64
N SER A 304 -3.72 -6.30 -13.32
CA SER A 304 -2.46 -6.43 -12.59
C SER A 304 -2.33 -7.80 -11.90
N ASN A 305 -3.31 -8.67 -12.05
CA ASN A 305 -3.29 -10.04 -11.58
C ASN A 305 -3.14 -10.98 -12.78
N ALA A 306 -2.26 -11.99 -12.68
CA ALA A 306 -2.08 -12.96 -13.75
C ALA A 306 -3.39 -13.73 -14.02
N MET A 307 -3.95 -13.53 -15.22
CA MET A 307 -5.16 -14.20 -15.70
C MET A 307 -4.82 -15.51 -16.40
N GLU A 308 -5.82 -16.37 -16.58
CA GLU A 308 -5.72 -17.49 -17.51
C GLU A 308 -5.98 -17.00 -18.94
N LEU A 309 -4.93 -16.96 -19.77
CA LEU A 309 -4.97 -16.36 -21.10
C LEU A 309 -5.01 -17.39 -22.24
N GLY A 310 -5.34 -18.66 -21.95
CA GLY A 310 -5.35 -19.73 -22.95
C GLY A 310 -6.25 -19.46 -24.16
N PHE A 311 -7.27 -18.62 -24.01
CA PHE A 311 -8.15 -18.20 -25.10
C PHE A 311 -7.43 -17.40 -26.20
N LEU A 312 -6.27 -16.80 -25.94
CA LEU A 312 -5.47 -16.08 -26.93
C LEU A 312 -4.94 -16.98 -28.06
N GLU A 313 -4.93 -18.31 -27.85
CA GLU A 313 -4.60 -19.28 -28.88
C GLU A 313 -5.66 -19.40 -29.98
N ASN A 314 -6.85 -18.82 -29.77
CA ASN A 314 -7.89 -18.74 -30.79
C ASN A 314 -7.30 -18.14 -32.09
N LYS A 315 -7.53 -18.81 -33.22
CA LYS A 315 -7.00 -18.40 -34.53
C LYS A 315 -7.59 -17.10 -35.06
N GLY A 316 -8.74 -16.67 -34.53
CA GLY A 316 -9.34 -15.38 -34.85
C GLY A 316 -8.78 -14.21 -34.03
N ILE A 317 -7.86 -14.45 -33.09
CA ILE A 317 -7.14 -13.40 -32.35
C ILE A 317 -5.73 -13.29 -32.93
N ASP A 318 -5.34 -12.09 -33.36
CA ASP A 318 -4.09 -11.87 -34.07
C ASP A 318 -2.99 -11.30 -33.17
N ALA A 319 -3.34 -10.46 -32.20
CA ALA A 319 -2.38 -9.90 -31.26
C ALA A 319 -2.96 -9.69 -29.87
N ALA A 320 -2.10 -9.60 -28.86
CA ALA A 320 -2.49 -9.30 -27.50
C ALA A 320 -1.43 -8.48 -26.76
N ILE A 321 -1.87 -7.49 -25.99
CA ILE A 321 -1.02 -6.71 -25.09
C ILE A 321 -1.56 -6.74 -23.66
N LEU A 322 -0.66 -6.77 -22.68
CA LEU A 322 -0.96 -6.58 -21.26
C LEU A 322 -0.57 -5.15 -20.86
N ILE A 323 -1.51 -4.43 -20.27
CA ILE A 323 -1.35 -3.01 -19.92
C ILE A 323 -1.40 -2.74 -18.41
N GLY A 324 -1.56 -3.76 -17.56
CA GLY A 324 -1.68 -3.57 -16.12
C GLY A 324 -2.78 -2.56 -15.75
N GLY A 325 -2.52 -1.70 -14.77
CA GLY A 325 -3.30 -0.51 -14.46
C GLY A 325 -2.60 0.75 -15.00
N PRO A 326 -3.12 1.41 -16.05
CA PRO A 326 -2.39 2.44 -16.81
C PRO A 326 -2.27 3.82 -16.12
N GLY A 327 -2.83 3.99 -14.91
CA GLY A 327 -2.78 5.26 -14.19
C GLY A 327 -3.34 6.46 -14.97
N SER A 328 -2.80 7.64 -14.72
CA SER A 328 -3.35 8.90 -15.25
C SER A 328 -3.22 9.08 -16.76
N THR A 329 -2.12 8.63 -17.36
CA THR A 329 -1.77 8.91 -18.77
C THR A 329 -1.37 7.69 -19.58
N GLY A 330 -1.27 6.49 -18.99
CA GLY A 330 -0.77 5.29 -19.67
C GLY A 330 -1.57 4.88 -20.90
N ASN A 331 -2.86 5.20 -20.99
CA ASN A 331 -3.62 4.94 -22.22
C ASN A 331 -3.08 5.70 -23.46
N ASN A 332 -2.30 6.77 -23.29
CA ASN A 332 -1.56 7.37 -24.40
C ASN A 332 -0.55 6.39 -25.01
N SER A 333 0.10 5.59 -24.18
CA SER A 333 1.08 4.57 -24.57
C SER A 333 0.40 3.39 -25.26
N VAL A 334 -0.80 2.98 -24.82
CA VAL A 334 -1.62 2.00 -25.55
C VAL A 334 -1.82 2.45 -27.01
N GLY A 335 -2.29 3.67 -27.22
CA GLY A 335 -2.44 4.21 -28.57
C GLY A 335 -1.12 4.30 -29.34
N SER A 336 -0.04 4.70 -28.66
CA SER A 336 1.29 4.86 -29.28
C SER A 336 1.91 3.53 -29.71
N ILE A 337 1.71 2.47 -28.92
CA ILE A 337 2.12 1.10 -29.24
C ILE A 337 1.33 0.57 -30.43
N LEU A 338 -0.01 0.68 -30.40
CA LEU A 338 -0.84 0.24 -31.52
C LEU A 338 -0.49 0.95 -32.82
N ALA A 339 -0.09 2.22 -32.76
CA ALA A 339 0.35 3.02 -33.91
C ALA A 339 1.83 2.81 -34.31
N GLY A 340 2.59 1.98 -33.60
CA GLY A 340 4.02 1.75 -33.84
C GLY A 340 4.94 2.93 -33.53
N LYS A 341 4.46 3.94 -32.78
CA LYS A 341 5.27 5.08 -32.31
C LYS A 341 6.20 4.68 -31.17
N VAL A 342 5.77 3.69 -30.38
CA VAL A 342 6.53 3.07 -29.31
C VAL A 342 6.62 1.58 -29.63
N ASN A 343 7.83 1.04 -29.53
CA ASN A 343 8.05 -0.40 -29.67
C ASN A 343 7.95 -1.05 -28.28
N PRO A 344 7.02 -2.01 -28.07
CA PRO A 344 6.90 -2.72 -26.80
C PRO A 344 8.22 -3.33 -26.34
N SER A 345 8.51 -3.15 -25.06
CA SER A 345 9.72 -3.66 -24.41
C SER A 345 9.49 -4.17 -22.99
N GLY A 346 8.22 -4.25 -22.57
CA GLY A 346 7.86 -4.80 -21.27
C GLY A 346 8.07 -6.30 -21.19
N ARG A 347 8.30 -6.80 -19.98
CA ARG A 347 8.47 -8.22 -19.67
C ARG A 347 7.56 -8.61 -18.50
N LEU A 348 6.96 -9.80 -18.57
CA LEU A 348 6.11 -10.33 -17.51
C LEU A 348 6.86 -10.43 -16.18
N VAL A 349 6.16 -10.09 -15.10
CA VAL A 349 6.67 -10.14 -13.73
C VAL A 349 6.06 -11.27 -12.91
N ASP A 350 5.11 -11.99 -13.49
CA ASP A 350 4.48 -13.19 -12.95
C ASP A 350 4.43 -14.27 -14.03
N THR A 351 4.35 -15.53 -13.60
CA THR A 351 4.13 -16.66 -14.49
C THR A 351 2.64 -16.76 -14.86
N TYR A 352 2.33 -16.85 -16.15
CA TYR A 352 0.97 -17.07 -16.63
C TYR A 352 0.77 -18.55 -16.95
N ALA A 353 0.06 -19.25 -16.06
CA ALA A 353 -0.31 -20.64 -16.22
C ALA A 353 -1.62 -20.79 -17.02
N TYR A 354 -1.79 -21.92 -17.70
CA TYR A 354 -3.08 -22.28 -18.30
C TYR A 354 -4.16 -22.57 -17.26
N ASP A 355 -3.74 -23.01 -16.07
CA ASP A 355 -4.59 -23.26 -14.92
C ASP A 355 -3.85 -22.76 -13.67
N VAL A 356 -4.28 -21.63 -13.12
CA VAL A 356 -3.62 -20.99 -11.96
C VAL A 356 -3.83 -21.80 -10.67
N THR A 357 -4.78 -22.72 -10.65
CA THR A 357 -5.06 -23.60 -9.50
C THR A 357 -4.04 -24.72 -9.35
N THR A 358 -3.18 -24.93 -10.35
CA THR A 358 -2.06 -25.89 -10.32
C THR A 358 -0.92 -25.48 -9.39
N SER A 359 -0.89 -24.22 -8.93
CA SER A 359 0.09 -23.73 -7.96
C SER A 359 -0.14 -24.34 -6.57
N PRO A 360 0.90 -24.81 -5.86
CA PRO A 360 0.74 -25.31 -4.50
C PRO A 360 0.22 -24.24 -3.51
N ALA A 361 0.48 -22.95 -3.79
CA ALA A 361 -0.01 -21.85 -2.98
C ALA A 361 -1.55 -21.69 -3.04
N PHE A 362 -2.18 -22.07 -4.17
CA PHE A 362 -3.64 -22.02 -4.33
C PHE A 362 -4.36 -22.84 -3.25
N TYR A 363 -3.85 -24.02 -2.92
CA TYR A 363 -4.47 -24.91 -1.93
C TYR A 363 -4.47 -24.34 -0.52
N ASN A 364 -3.63 -23.33 -0.27
CA ASN A 364 -3.40 -22.75 1.03
C ASN A 364 -3.61 -21.23 1.05
N ALA A 365 -4.41 -20.69 0.13
CA ALA A 365 -4.86 -19.29 0.13
C ALA A 365 -6.38 -19.23 0.24
N GLY A 366 -6.93 -18.59 1.27
CA GLY A 366 -8.37 -18.43 1.47
C GLY A 366 -8.76 -18.22 2.94
N ASP A 367 -10.05 -18.43 3.22
CA ASP A 367 -10.66 -18.27 4.54
C ASP A 367 -10.61 -19.59 5.34
N PHE A 368 -9.48 -19.87 5.99
CA PHE A 368 -9.34 -21.05 6.86
C PHE A 368 -9.43 -20.64 8.33
N ARG A 369 -10.30 -21.32 9.09
CA ARG A 369 -10.68 -20.93 10.45
C ARG A 369 -10.40 -22.01 11.48
N TYR A 370 -10.12 -21.56 12.71
CA TYR A 370 -10.13 -22.39 13.90
C TYR A 370 -11.54 -22.43 14.50
N LEU A 371 -12.30 -23.49 14.23
CA LEU A 371 -13.75 -23.56 14.49
C LEU A 371 -14.16 -23.40 15.96
N ASN A 372 -13.27 -23.74 16.90
CA ASN A 372 -13.49 -23.63 18.34
C ASN A 372 -13.08 -22.26 18.95
N THR A 373 -12.71 -21.28 18.11
CA THR A 373 -12.20 -19.96 18.55
C THR A 373 -13.16 -18.81 18.28
N LYS A 374 -14.44 -19.12 18.12
CA LYS A 374 -15.48 -18.14 17.88
C LYS A 374 -15.52 -17.13 19.04
N HIS A 375 -15.25 -15.85 18.75
CA HIS A 375 -15.20 -14.79 19.75
C HIS A 375 -15.83 -13.49 19.23
N LYS A 376 -16.16 -12.60 20.18
CA LYS A 376 -16.54 -11.22 19.86
C LYS A 376 -15.28 -10.38 19.79
N SER A 377 -15.04 -9.75 18.65
CA SER A 377 -13.98 -8.77 18.46
C SER A 377 -14.59 -7.37 18.42
N VAL A 378 -14.04 -6.46 19.20
CA VAL A 378 -14.43 -5.04 19.22
C VAL A 378 -13.23 -4.26 18.75
N ASP A 379 -13.31 -3.65 17.57
CA ASP A 379 -12.20 -2.84 17.07
C ASP A 379 -11.94 -1.61 17.96
N LYS A 380 -10.80 -0.95 17.77
CA LYS A 380 -10.42 0.25 18.53
C LYS A 380 -11.36 1.45 18.30
N PHE A 381 -12.29 1.36 17.34
CA PHE A 381 -13.35 2.34 17.08
C PHE A 381 -14.69 1.97 17.74
N GLY A 382 -14.78 0.82 18.40
CA GLY A 382 -15.97 0.35 19.12
C GLY A 382 -16.95 -0.44 18.26
N LYS A 383 -16.59 -0.86 17.05
CA LYS A 383 -17.42 -1.72 16.19
C LYS A 383 -17.28 -3.16 16.65
N GLU A 384 -18.39 -3.76 17.05
CA GLU A 384 -18.43 -5.19 17.40
C GLU A 384 -18.63 -6.06 16.16
N SER A 385 -17.91 -7.18 16.11
CA SER A 385 -18.06 -8.23 15.11
C SER A 385 -17.85 -9.61 15.73
N GLU A 386 -18.46 -10.63 15.15
CA GLU A 386 -18.25 -12.02 15.53
C GLU A 386 -17.20 -12.63 14.59
N LYS A 387 -16.10 -13.15 15.14
CA LYS A 387 -14.95 -13.64 14.38
C LYS A 387 -14.47 -15.00 14.87
N TYR A 388 -13.66 -15.65 14.04
CA TYR A 388 -12.84 -16.80 14.39
C TYR A 388 -11.38 -16.37 14.29
N HIS A 389 -10.48 -17.03 15.03
CA HIS A 389 -9.07 -16.98 14.64
C HIS A 389 -8.91 -17.72 13.31
N ALA A 390 -8.24 -17.08 12.36
CA ALA A 390 -7.96 -17.62 11.04
C ALA A 390 -6.48 -18.00 10.90
N PHE A 391 -6.17 -18.84 9.93
CA PHE A 391 -4.80 -19.22 9.60
C PHE A 391 -4.61 -19.40 8.09
N VAL A 392 -3.36 -19.33 7.64
CA VAL A 392 -2.92 -19.73 6.29
C VAL A 392 -1.60 -20.49 6.41
N ASN A 393 -1.36 -21.42 5.48
CA ASN A 393 -0.17 -22.26 5.48
C ASN A 393 0.66 -21.96 4.24
N TYR A 394 1.89 -21.49 4.37
CA TYR A 394 2.79 -21.31 3.23
C TYR A 394 3.55 -22.61 3.00
N ALA A 395 2.78 -23.67 2.72
CA ALA A 395 3.29 -25.03 2.56
C ALA A 395 4.14 -25.20 1.29
N GLU A 396 3.97 -24.32 0.30
CA GLU A 396 4.82 -24.25 -0.88
C GLU A 396 6.28 -23.85 -0.58
N GLY A 397 6.56 -23.28 0.60
CA GLY A 397 7.91 -22.86 0.97
C GLY A 397 8.49 -21.87 -0.03
N ILE A 398 9.65 -22.18 -0.60
CA ILE A 398 10.32 -21.32 -1.61
C ILE A 398 9.72 -21.44 -3.03
N TYR A 399 8.82 -22.41 -3.26
CA TYR A 399 8.28 -22.72 -4.58
C TYR A 399 7.07 -21.83 -4.91
N VAL A 400 7.33 -20.52 -5.06
CA VAL A 400 6.35 -19.49 -5.44
C VAL A 400 6.60 -19.04 -6.89
N GLY A 401 5.54 -18.98 -7.71
CA GLY A 401 5.65 -18.52 -9.09
C GLY A 401 6.58 -19.40 -9.95
N TYR A 402 7.42 -18.79 -10.79
CA TYR A 402 8.37 -19.50 -11.67
C TYR A 402 9.31 -20.43 -10.89
N ARG A 403 9.63 -20.13 -9.62
CA ARG A 403 10.42 -21.03 -8.77
C ARG A 403 9.77 -22.40 -8.62
N TYR A 404 8.44 -22.47 -8.64
CA TYR A 404 7.70 -23.73 -8.72
C TYR A 404 7.68 -24.27 -10.16
N TYR A 405 7.14 -23.50 -11.10
CA TYR A 405 6.85 -24.00 -12.45
C TYR A 405 8.10 -24.45 -13.21
N GLU A 406 9.24 -23.76 -13.08
CA GLU A 406 10.51 -24.15 -13.70
C GLU A 406 11.21 -25.32 -12.99
N THR A 407 10.79 -25.65 -11.77
CA THR A 407 11.43 -26.71 -10.96
C THR A 407 10.62 -27.99 -10.96
N ARG A 408 9.29 -27.88 -10.98
CA ARG A 408 8.34 -29.00 -10.84
C ARG A 408 8.53 -30.10 -11.89
N TYR A 409 9.03 -29.75 -13.06
CA TYR A 409 9.19 -30.68 -14.18
C TYR A 409 10.65 -31.09 -14.42
N VAL A 410 11.55 -30.77 -13.48
CA VAL A 410 12.97 -31.12 -13.58
C VAL A 410 13.22 -32.50 -13.01
N ASP A 411 13.90 -33.35 -13.77
CA ASP A 411 14.50 -34.58 -13.28
C ASP A 411 15.74 -34.25 -12.44
N ASN A 412 15.73 -34.61 -11.15
CA ASN A 412 16.80 -34.25 -10.21
C ASN A 412 18.16 -34.88 -10.55
N ALA A 413 18.18 -36.05 -11.20
CA ALA A 413 19.40 -36.79 -11.51
C ALA A 413 20.12 -36.25 -12.75
N THR A 414 19.34 -35.77 -13.73
CA THR A 414 19.85 -35.33 -15.03
C THR A 414 19.81 -33.81 -15.21
N GLY A 415 18.99 -33.11 -14.42
CA GLY A 415 18.71 -31.68 -14.59
C GLY A 415 17.88 -31.35 -15.82
N GLN A 416 17.32 -32.34 -16.52
CA GLN A 416 16.49 -32.13 -17.71
C GLN A 416 15.05 -31.80 -17.33
N VAL A 417 14.42 -30.90 -18.09
CA VAL A 417 13.01 -30.53 -17.93
C VAL A 417 12.14 -31.43 -18.81
N ASP A 418 11.01 -31.91 -18.28
CA ASP A 418 9.92 -32.45 -19.09
C ASP A 418 9.20 -31.29 -19.82
N GLU A 419 9.74 -30.92 -20.98
CA GLU A 419 9.23 -29.87 -21.86
C GLU A 419 7.75 -30.03 -22.21
N ALA A 420 7.28 -31.27 -22.39
CA ALA A 420 5.90 -31.52 -22.78
C ALA A 420 4.95 -31.25 -21.61
N ALA A 421 5.34 -31.64 -20.39
CA ALA A 421 4.57 -31.33 -19.19
C ALA A 421 4.59 -29.83 -18.88
N TYR A 422 5.76 -29.19 -18.96
CA TYR A 422 5.91 -27.75 -18.74
C TYR A 422 5.02 -26.92 -19.67
N ARG A 423 5.12 -27.15 -21.00
CA ARG A 423 4.34 -26.40 -22.01
C ARG A 423 2.83 -26.62 -21.94
N LYS A 424 2.38 -27.67 -21.24
CA LYS A 424 0.97 -27.90 -20.96
C LYS A 424 0.48 -27.10 -19.74
N THR A 425 1.39 -26.65 -18.88
CA THR A 425 1.06 -25.95 -17.63
C THR A 425 1.33 -24.46 -17.72
N VAL A 426 2.46 -24.05 -18.28
CA VAL A 426 2.85 -22.64 -18.41
C VAL A 426 2.57 -22.15 -19.82
N GLN A 427 1.81 -21.06 -19.92
CA GLN A 427 1.54 -20.38 -21.18
C GLN A 427 2.63 -19.35 -21.47
N TYR A 428 2.86 -18.43 -20.53
CA TYR A 428 3.94 -17.44 -20.64
C TYR A 428 4.83 -17.49 -19.39
N PRO A 429 6.13 -17.79 -19.55
CA PRO A 429 7.08 -17.79 -18.43
C PRO A 429 7.30 -16.40 -17.84
N PHE A 430 7.70 -16.33 -16.58
CA PHE A 430 8.26 -15.12 -15.98
C PHE A 430 9.36 -14.50 -16.87
N GLY A 431 9.37 -13.18 -17.04
CA GLY A 431 10.31 -12.47 -17.91
C GLY A 431 10.00 -12.55 -19.42
N TYR A 432 8.88 -13.16 -19.83
CA TYR A 432 8.45 -13.21 -21.24
C TYR A 432 7.92 -11.86 -21.74
N GLY A 433 8.12 -11.58 -23.03
CA GLY A 433 7.58 -10.40 -23.71
C GLY A 433 8.09 -10.32 -25.15
N LEU A 434 7.25 -9.84 -26.07
CA LEU A 434 7.62 -9.64 -27.46
C LEU A 434 7.98 -8.17 -27.75
N SER A 435 8.56 -7.94 -28.92
CA SER A 435 8.88 -6.63 -29.48
C SER A 435 8.48 -6.61 -30.95
N TYR A 436 8.33 -5.42 -31.54
CA TYR A 436 8.21 -5.28 -33.00
C TYR A 436 9.52 -5.52 -33.74
N THR A 437 10.64 -5.60 -33.02
CA THR A 437 11.95 -5.96 -33.57
C THR A 437 12.47 -7.27 -32.98
N SER A 438 13.63 -7.71 -33.44
CA SER A 438 14.34 -8.88 -32.93
C SER A 438 15.71 -8.50 -32.39
N PHE A 439 16.20 -9.26 -31.42
CA PHE A 439 17.50 -9.06 -30.82
C PHE A 439 18.29 -10.35 -30.75
N THR A 440 19.61 -10.24 -30.85
CA THR A 440 20.54 -11.28 -30.43
C THR A 440 21.29 -10.82 -29.19
N GLN A 441 21.48 -11.73 -28.24
CA GLN A 441 22.26 -11.50 -27.02
C GLN A 441 23.41 -12.52 -26.98
N GLU A 442 24.61 -12.08 -26.62
CA GLU A 442 25.82 -12.89 -26.57
C GLU A 442 26.66 -12.54 -25.34
N ILE A 443 27.06 -13.53 -24.54
CA ILE A 443 28.03 -13.32 -23.46
C ILE A 443 29.41 -13.08 -24.08
N THR A 444 29.90 -11.84 -24.02
CA THR A 444 31.21 -11.45 -24.56
C THR A 444 32.33 -11.55 -23.54
N ASP A 445 32.02 -11.41 -22.25
CA ASP A 445 32.99 -11.60 -21.17
C ASP A 445 32.33 -12.25 -19.94
N TYR A 446 33.13 -13.03 -19.21
CA TYR A 446 32.68 -13.74 -18.01
C TYR A 446 33.84 -13.79 -17.00
N GLN A 447 33.70 -13.01 -15.93
CA GLN A 447 34.72 -12.88 -14.89
C GLN A 447 34.16 -13.33 -13.54
N THR A 448 34.95 -14.09 -12.80
CA THR A 448 34.54 -14.62 -11.49
C THR A 448 35.59 -14.39 -10.43
N THR A 449 35.12 -14.06 -9.24
CA THR A 449 35.88 -14.00 -7.99
C THR A 449 35.11 -14.79 -6.93
N ASN A 450 35.68 -14.97 -5.74
CA ASN A 450 34.95 -15.61 -4.64
C ASN A 450 33.77 -14.77 -4.13
N ASP A 451 33.76 -13.46 -4.42
CA ASP A 451 32.77 -12.52 -3.90
C ASP A 451 31.70 -12.16 -4.94
N LYS A 452 32.04 -12.24 -6.24
CA LYS A 452 31.21 -11.72 -7.32
C LYS A 452 31.45 -12.42 -8.67
N ILE A 453 30.37 -12.57 -9.43
CA ILE A 453 30.34 -12.97 -10.84
C ILE A 453 29.95 -11.75 -11.67
N THR A 454 30.74 -11.41 -12.69
CA THR A 454 30.47 -10.31 -13.63
C THR A 454 30.34 -10.88 -15.04
N VAL A 455 29.26 -10.51 -15.73
CA VAL A 455 28.92 -10.98 -17.08
C VAL A 455 28.69 -9.79 -17.99
N GLU A 456 29.44 -9.68 -19.08
CA GLU A 456 29.18 -8.69 -20.13
C GLU A 456 28.38 -9.36 -21.25
N VAL A 457 27.24 -8.78 -21.59
CA VAL A 457 26.34 -9.27 -22.64
C VAL A 457 26.21 -8.22 -23.72
N LYS A 458 26.62 -8.56 -24.94
CA LYS A 458 26.37 -7.73 -26.11
C LYS A 458 24.97 -8.03 -26.65
N VAL A 459 24.13 -7.00 -26.68
CA VAL A 459 22.80 -7.03 -27.30
C VAL A 459 22.88 -6.34 -28.65
N THR A 460 22.30 -6.93 -29.70
CA THR A 460 22.24 -6.33 -31.04
C THR A 460 20.81 -6.36 -31.54
N ASN A 461 20.29 -5.22 -31.97
CA ASN A 461 19.01 -5.16 -32.68
C ASN A 461 19.21 -5.71 -34.10
N THR A 462 18.59 -6.85 -34.39
CA THR A 462 18.69 -7.55 -35.69
C THR A 462 17.47 -7.38 -36.58
N GLY A 463 16.42 -6.69 -36.10
CA GLY A 463 15.24 -6.40 -36.92
C GLY A 463 15.37 -5.08 -37.69
N ASP A 464 14.23 -4.53 -38.08
CA ASP A 464 14.10 -3.39 -39.00
C ASP A 464 13.55 -2.12 -38.36
N THR A 465 13.18 -2.18 -37.07
CA THR A 465 12.73 -1.02 -36.29
C THR A 465 13.53 -0.88 -34.99
N ALA A 466 13.62 0.33 -34.46
CA ALA A 466 14.29 0.61 -33.20
C ALA A 466 13.53 -0.02 -32.01
N GLY A 467 14.25 -0.43 -30.97
CA GLY A 467 13.63 -1.01 -29.78
C GLY A 467 14.61 -1.20 -28.63
N LYS A 468 14.09 -1.64 -27.49
CA LYS A 468 14.86 -2.02 -26.30
C LYS A 468 14.69 -3.50 -26.00
N ASP A 469 15.69 -4.10 -25.36
CA ASP A 469 15.59 -5.47 -24.86
C ASP A 469 16.07 -5.56 -23.40
N VAL A 470 15.63 -6.60 -22.69
CA VAL A 470 16.02 -6.88 -21.30
C VAL A 470 16.99 -8.05 -21.30
N VAL A 471 18.14 -7.86 -20.64
CA VAL A 471 19.13 -8.91 -20.40
C VAL A 471 18.85 -9.51 -19.02
N GLN A 472 18.56 -10.81 -18.98
CA GLN A 472 18.18 -11.51 -17.75
C GLN A 472 19.21 -12.61 -17.45
N LEU A 473 19.82 -12.54 -16.27
CA LEU A 473 20.80 -13.52 -15.80
C LEU A 473 20.21 -14.31 -14.64
N TYR A 474 20.10 -15.61 -14.86
CA TYR A 474 19.59 -16.57 -13.89
C TYR A 474 20.71 -17.48 -13.40
N TYR A 475 20.51 -18.10 -12.25
CA TYR A 475 21.38 -19.18 -11.78
C TYR A 475 20.60 -20.44 -11.41
N THR A 476 21.25 -21.59 -11.62
CA THR A 476 20.81 -22.90 -11.17
C THR A 476 21.77 -23.38 -10.09
N PRO A 477 21.37 -23.41 -8.80
CA PRO A 477 22.20 -23.94 -7.74
C PRO A 477 22.26 -25.47 -7.77
N PRO A 478 23.31 -26.10 -7.22
CA PRO A 478 23.35 -27.55 -7.04
C PRO A 478 22.25 -27.99 -6.07
N TYR A 479 21.58 -29.11 -6.39
CA TYR A 479 20.53 -29.69 -5.56
C TYR A 479 20.91 -31.09 -5.12
N TYR A 480 20.77 -31.34 -3.82
CA TYR A 480 21.02 -32.63 -3.18
C TYR A 480 19.72 -33.11 -2.56
N GLU A 481 19.23 -34.27 -2.98
CA GLU A 481 17.96 -34.82 -2.48
C GLU A 481 17.97 -34.96 -0.96
N GLY A 482 16.93 -34.43 -0.31
CA GLY A 482 16.82 -34.40 1.16
C GLY A 482 17.65 -33.31 1.85
N GLY A 483 18.41 -32.51 1.09
CA GLY A 483 19.14 -31.33 1.58
C GLY A 483 18.27 -30.08 1.67
N ILE A 484 18.90 -28.92 1.53
CA ILE A 484 18.22 -27.61 1.49
C ILE A 484 17.39 -27.54 0.19
N GLU A 485 16.11 -27.17 0.29
CA GLU A 485 15.24 -26.99 -0.87
C GLU A 485 15.78 -25.87 -1.77
N LYS A 486 15.81 -26.08 -3.09
CA LYS A 486 16.25 -25.07 -4.06
C LYS A 486 15.48 -25.15 -5.37
N SER A 487 15.13 -23.99 -5.88
CA SER A 487 14.57 -23.82 -7.22
C SER A 487 15.62 -24.10 -8.30
N HIS A 488 15.20 -24.63 -9.44
CA HIS A 488 16.08 -24.89 -10.58
C HIS A 488 16.48 -23.61 -11.31
N VAL A 489 15.63 -22.59 -11.28
CA VAL A 489 15.85 -21.29 -11.91
C VAL A 489 15.63 -20.20 -10.86
N VAL A 490 16.60 -19.29 -10.72
CA VAL A 490 16.51 -18.13 -9.83
C VAL A 490 17.09 -16.90 -10.52
N LEU A 491 16.34 -15.81 -10.58
CA LEU A 491 16.82 -14.54 -11.13
C LEU A 491 17.95 -13.98 -10.25
N GLY A 492 19.11 -13.70 -10.84
CA GLY A 492 20.28 -13.18 -10.13
C GLY A 492 20.65 -11.74 -10.50
N ALA A 493 20.42 -11.34 -11.75
CA ALA A 493 20.62 -9.98 -12.21
C ALA A 493 19.79 -9.69 -13.46
N PHE A 494 19.46 -8.43 -13.68
CA PHE A 494 18.88 -7.95 -14.93
C PHE A 494 19.31 -6.52 -15.19
N ASP A 495 19.24 -6.12 -16.44
CA ASP A 495 19.34 -4.73 -16.87
C ASP A 495 18.71 -4.58 -18.26
N LYS A 496 18.44 -3.35 -18.68
CA LYS A 496 17.73 -3.05 -19.92
C LYS A 496 18.57 -2.16 -20.80
N THR A 497 18.57 -2.45 -22.10
CA THR A 497 19.30 -1.63 -23.07
C THR A 497 18.70 -0.23 -23.19
N GLU A 498 19.52 0.70 -23.66
CA GLU A 498 19.03 1.89 -24.33
C GLU A 498 18.27 1.52 -25.61
N ILE A 499 17.67 2.52 -26.26
CA ILE A 499 17.03 2.29 -27.56
C ILE A 499 18.10 1.98 -28.61
N LEU A 500 18.00 0.80 -29.23
CA LEU A 500 18.91 0.34 -30.27
C LEU A 500 18.24 0.52 -31.63
N GLU A 501 18.86 1.31 -32.50
CA GLU A 501 18.51 1.36 -33.92
C GLU A 501 18.80 0.03 -34.62
N PRO A 502 18.16 -0.28 -35.76
CA PRO A 502 18.45 -1.49 -36.55
C PRO A 502 19.96 -1.66 -36.83
N GLY A 503 20.50 -2.81 -36.43
CA GLY A 503 21.92 -3.15 -36.55
C GLY A 503 22.85 -2.55 -35.48
N ALA A 504 22.34 -1.70 -34.58
CA ALA A 504 23.11 -1.18 -33.46
C ALA A 504 23.26 -2.23 -32.35
N SER A 505 24.31 -2.08 -31.55
CA SER A 505 24.59 -2.93 -30.39
C SER A 505 24.93 -2.11 -29.16
N GLU A 506 24.64 -2.67 -27.99
CA GLU A 506 25.07 -2.19 -26.68
C GLU A 506 25.64 -3.37 -25.87
N THR A 507 26.61 -3.09 -24.99
CA THR A 507 27.12 -4.07 -24.04
C THR A 507 26.60 -3.73 -22.65
N VAL A 508 25.81 -4.64 -22.10
CA VAL A 508 25.21 -4.57 -20.76
C VAL A 508 26.08 -5.37 -19.79
N THR A 509 26.38 -4.82 -18.62
CA THR A 509 27.21 -5.49 -17.60
C THR A 509 26.35 -5.87 -16.40
N LEU A 510 26.28 -7.17 -16.11
CA LEU A 510 25.50 -7.72 -15.00
C LEU A 510 26.41 -8.29 -13.92
N GLU A 511 25.98 -8.16 -12.67
CA GLU A 511 26.74 -8.62 -11.51
C GLU A 511 25.87 -9.43 -10.55
N ILE A 512 26.37 -10.60 -10.14
CA ILE A 512 25.77 -11.44 -9.09
C ILE A 512 26.76 -11.53 -7.92
N PRO A 513 26.45 -10.98 -6.74
CA PRO A 513 27.18 -11.27 -5.52
C PRO A 513 27.09 -12.77 -5.20
N VAL A 514 28.23 -13.42 -4.94
CA VAL A 514 28.25 -14.87 -4.71
C VAL A 514 27.48 -15.26 -3.44
N GLU A 515 27.45 -14.37 -2.44
CA GLU A 515 26.66 -14.57 -1.21
C GLU A 515 25.14 -14.64 -1.47
N ASP A 516 24.65 -14.02 -2.53
CA ASP A 516 23.21 -14.00 -2.86
C ASP A 516 22.73 -15.34 -3.44
N MET A 517 23.64 -16.21 -3.87
CA MET A 517 23.32 -17.58 -4.31
C MET A 517 23.19 -18.58 -3.15
N ALA A 518 23.36 -18.14 -1.90
CA ALA A 518 23.22 -18.99 -0.72
C ALA A 518 21.75 -19.27 -0.38
N SER A 519 21.46 -20.48 0.08
CA SER A 519 20.13 -20.87 0.57
C SER A 519 20.13 -20.95 2.10
N TYR A 520 19.01 -20.64 2.74
CA TYR A 520 18.90 -20.65 4.19
C TYR A 520 18.50 -22.05 4.70
N ASP A 521 19.43 -22.73 5.38
CA ASP A 521 19.12 -24.02 6.03
C ASP A 521 18.50 -23.79 7.39
N TYR A 522 17.18 -23.72 7.44
CA TYR A 522 16.47 -23.55 8.71
C TYR A 522 16.48 -24.80 9.61
N LYS A 523 16.87 -25.99 9.09
CA LYS A 523 16.77 -27.26 9.82
C LYS A 523 18.07 -27.61 10.53
N ASN A 524 19.19 -27.63 9.79
CA ASN A 524 20.46 -28.15 10.31
C ASN A 524 21.39 -27.01 10.74
N GLU A 525 21.84 -26.18 9.79
CA GLU A 525 22.82 -25.12 10.08
C GLU A 525 22.22 -23.89 10.76
N LYS A 526 20.92 -23.63 10.56
CA LYS A 526 20.21 -22.43 11.03
C LYS A 526 20.90 -21.13 10.58
N ALA A 527 21.34 -21.13 9.32
CA ALA A 527 22.14 -20.08 8.70
C ALA A 527 21.98 -20.12 7.17
N TYR A 528 22.45 -19.08 6.48
CA TYR A 528 22.68 -19.15 5.03
C TYR A 528 23.84 -20.09 4.72
N VAL A 529 23.68 -20.92 3.69
CA VAL A 529 24.65 -21.91 3.23
C VAL A 529 24.82 -21.78 1.72
N LEU A 530 26.05 -21.51 1.29
CA LEU A 530 26.46 -21.65 -0.11
C LEU A 530 27.09 -23.04 -0.27
N GLU A 531 26.33 -24.00 -0.77
CA GLU A 531 26.80 -25.38 -0.89
C GLU A 531 27.89 -25.53 -1.95
N ALA A 532 28.86 -26.42 -1.70
CA ALA A 532 29.83 -26.80 -2.72
C ALA A 532 29.12 -27.37 -3.95
N GLY A 533 29.71 -27.17 -5.13
CA GLY A 533 29.22 -27.72 -6.38
C GLY A 533 29.20 -26.70 -7.52
N THR A 534 28.67 -27.15 -8.65
CA THR A 534 28.56 -26.36 -9.87
C THR A 534 27.26 -25.57 -9.86
N TYR A 535 27.37 -24.25 -9.92
CA TYR A 535 26.28 -23.34 -10.18
C TYR A 535 26.24 -23.03 -11.68
N GLY A 536 25.10 -23.23 -12.32
CA GLY A 536 24.90 -22.85 -13.72
C GLY A 536 24.51 -21.38 -13.82
N ILE A 537 25.30 -20.54 -14.46
CA ILE A 537 25.01 -19.13 -14.71
C ILE A 537 24.46 -19.01 -16.12
N LYS A 538 23.19 -18.61 -16.26
CA LYS A 538 22.43 -18.72 -17.52
C LYS A 538 21.96 -17.35 -17.97
N LEU A 539 22.38 -16.95 -19.16
CA LEU A 539 21.73 -15.87 -19.91
C LEU A 539 20.46 -16.45 -20.53
N MET A 540 19.30 -15.92 -20.15
CA MET A 540 18.02 -16.46 -20.59
C MET A 540 17.12 -15.35 -21.14
N LYS A 541 16.26 -15.71 -22.10
CA LYS A 541 15.29 -14.78 -22.72
C LYS A 541 14.09 -14.49 -21.80
N ASN A 542 13.78 -15.47 -20.96
CA ASN A 542 12.77 -15.50 -19.90
C ASN A 542 13.17 -16.65 -18.95
N ALA A 543 12.39 -16.95 -17.93
CA ALA A 543 12.72 -17.98 -16.93
C ALA A 543 12.89 -19.41 -17.50
N HIS A 544 12.53 -19.66 -18.76
CA HIS A 544 12.55 -20.99 -19.38
C HIS A 544 13.57 -21.12 -20.52
N GLU A 545 13.61 -20.14 -21.43
CA GLU A 545 14.42 -20.20 -22.66
C GLU A 545 15.87 -19.75 -22.44
N THR A 546 16.81 -20.69 -22.42
CA THR A 546 18.26 -20.40 -22.29
C THR A 546 18.86 -19.93 -23.62
N ILE A 547 19.59 -18.81 -23.60
CA ILE A 547 20.37 -18.28 -24.73
C ILE A 547 21.81 -18.80 -24.68
N ASP A 548 22.47 -18.63 -23.53
CA ASP A 548 23.85 -19.05 -23.30
C ASP A 548 24.05 -19.42 -21.81
N SER A 549 25.08 -20.19 -21.48
CA SER A 549 25.39 -20.58 -20.11
C SER A 549 26.88 -20.70 -19.83
N ARG A 550 27.26 -20.41 -18.59
CA ARG A 550 28.59 -20.62 -18.00
C ARG A 550 28.43 -21.35 -16.67
N THR A 551 29.54 -21.79 -16.09
CA THR A 551 29.54 -22.40 -14.77
C THR A 551 30.33 -21.57 -13.77
N TYR A 552 29.92 -21.64 -12.51
CA TYR A 552 30.64 -21.13 -11.36
C TYR A 552 30.82 -22.26 -10.35
N GLU A 553 32.07 -22.52 -9.95
CA GLU A 553 32.40 -23.63 -9.07
C GLU A 553 32.63 -23.14 -7.64
N VAL A 554 31.77 -23.59 -6.71
CA VAL A 554 32.00 -23.43 -5.28
C VAL A 554 32.74 -24.68 -4.78
N LYS A 555 34.00 -24.53 -4.40
CA LYS A 555 34.87 -25.68 -4.05
C LYS A 555 34.46 -26.35 -2.74
N ASP A 556 34.14 -25.54 -1.74
CA ASP A 556 33.83 -25.99 -0.38
C ASP A 556 32.55 -25.28 0.09
N THR A 557 31.68 -25.99 0.81
CA THR A 557 30.46 -25.42 1.36
C THR A 557 30.82 -24.31 2.34
N ILE A 558 30.22 -23.13 2.16
CA ILE A 558 30.37 -21.99 3.06
C ILE A 558 29.10 -21.88 3.90
N VAL A 559 29.21 -22.10 5.20
CA VAL A 559 28.16 -21.81 6.16
C VAL A 559 28.37 -20.41 6.70
N TYR A 560 27.41 -19.51 6.46
CA TYR A 560 27.41 -18.16 6.99
C TYR A 560 26.83 -18.15 8.42
N GLY A 561 27.47 -18.91 9.30
CA GLY A 561 27.08 -19.16 10.69
C GLY A 561 28.17 -18.76 11.70
N GLY A 562 27.79 -18.60 12.98
CA GLY A 562 28.74 -18.25 14.04
C GLY A 562 29.41 -16.90 13.80
N ASP A 563 30.75 -16.87 13.75
CA ASP A 563 31.52 -15.65 13.47
C ASP A 563 31.62 -15.32 11.96
N ASN A 564 31.20 -16.23 11.08
CA ASN A 564 31.25 -16.06 9.63
C ASN A 564 29.90 -15.55 9.10
N LYS A 565 29.61 -14.26 9.24
CA LYS A 565 28.41 -13.66 8.63
C LYS A 565 28.54 -13.52 7.11
N ARG A 566 27.42 -13.44 6.41
CA ARG A 566 27.39 -12.93 5.03
C ARG A 566 28.03 -11.53 4.99
N PRO A 567 28.85 -11.19 3.97
CA PRO A 567 29.47 -9.88 3.86
C PRO A 567 28.48 -8.71 3.98
N SER A 568 27.28 -8.87 3.42
CA SER A 568 26.22 -7.86 3.45
C SER A 568 25.45 -7.73 4.78
N ASP A 569 25.53 -8.71 5.68
CA ASP A 569 24.87 -8.67 6.99
C ASP A 569 25.73 -7.92 8.01
N GLN A 570 25.14 -7.34 9.05
CA GLN A 570 25.86 -6.72 10.18
C GLN A 570 26.24 -7.76 11.23
N VAL A 571 25.36 -8.73 11.48
CA VAL A 571 25.60 -9.91 12.32
C VAL A 571 25.09 -11.16 11.60
N THR A 572 25.55 -12.33 12.05
CA THR A 572 25.13 -13.62 11.48
C THR A 572 23.64 -13.85 11.68
N ALA A 573 22.95 -14.24 10.62
CA ALA A 573 21.55 -14.64 10.67
C ALA A 573 21.36 -15.93 11.50
N THR A 574 20.27 -16.00 12.25
CA THR A 574 19.90 -17.17 13.06
C THR A 574 18.39 -17.42 12.98
N ASN A 575 17.94 -18.62 13.37
CA ASN A 575 16.52 -18.89 13.39
C ASN A 575 15.77 -18.02 14.41
N VAL A 576 14.78 -17.27 13.95
CA VAL A 576 13.91 -16.44 14.79
C VAL A 576 12.41 -16.63 14.48
N PHE A 577 12.06 -17.57 13.59
CA PHE A 577 10.67 -17.87 13.21
C PHE A 577 10.29 -19.34 13.46
N ASP A 578 11.01 -20.04 14.33
CA ASP A 578 10.76 -21.46 14.67
C ASP A 578 9.32 -21.67 15.23
N ASP A 579 8.72 -20.65 15.85
CA ASP A 579 7.35 -20.67 16.35
C ASP A 579 6.28 -20.63 15.24
N ALA A 580 6.65 -20.23 14.02
CA ALA A 580 5.77 -20.20 12.85
C ALA A 580 5.79 -21.48 12.01
N LEU A 581 6.61 -22.49 12.35
CA LEU A 581 6.76 -23.72 11.55
C LEU A 581 5.47 -24.51 11.33
N GLY A 582 4.51 -24.42 12.25
CA GLY A 582 3.14 -24.93 12.10
C GLY A 582 2.97 -26.45 11.94
N GLY A 583 4.06 -27.23 11.99
CA GLY A 583 4.03 -28.68 11.76
C GLY A 583 3.55 -29.06 10.36
N LEU A 584 3.78 -28.20 9.37
CA LEU A 584 3.31 -28.39 8.00
C LEU A 584 4.13 -29.45 7.25
N THR A 585 3.48 -30.13 6.31
CA THR A 585 4.18 -30.82 5.21
C THR A 585 4.52 -29.76 4.16
N TYR A 586 5.81 -29.43 4.04
CA TYR A 586 6.28 -28.51 3.03
C TYR A 586 6.51 -29.24 1.71
N VAL A 587 6.18 -28.57 0.60
CA VAL A 587 6.51 -29.02 -0.75
C VAL A 587 8.02 -29.25 -0.83
N SER A 588 8.41 -30.43 -1.30
CA SER A 588 9.79 -30.85 -1.44
C SER A 588 10.05 -31.37 -2.83
N ARG A 589 11.15 -30.90 -3.41
CA ARG A 589 11.62 -31.37 -4.72
C ARG A 589 12.11 -32.82 -4.69
N ALA A 590 12.38 -33.38 -3.51
CA ALA A 590 12.74 -34.79 -3.36
C ALA A 590 11.52 -35.75 -3.43
N ASP A 591 10.30 -35.24 -3.22
CA ASP A 591 9.06 -36.02 -3.24
C ASP A 591 7.86 -35.13 -3.61
N TRP A 592 7.72 -34.81 -4.89
CA TRP A 592 6.61 -33.98 -5.37
C TRP A 592 5.25 -34.63 -5.10
N GLU A 593 5.11 -35.92 -5.41
CA GLU A 593 3.85 -36.65 -5.27
C GLU A 593 3.39 -36.76 -3.81
N GLY A 594 4.31 -36.91 -2.86
CA GLY A 594 3.99 -37.02 -1.44
C GLY A 594 3.79 -35.68 -0.72
N THR A 595 4.34 -34.58 -1.26
CA THR A 595 4.33 -33.27 -0.59
C THR A 595 3.47 -32.20 -1.25
N LEU A 596 3.09 -32.36 -2.52
CA LEU A 596 2.17 -31.43 -3.17
C LEU A 596 0.76 -31.55 -2.58
N PRO A 597 0.11 -30.42 -2.22
CA PRO A 597 -1.26 -30.44 -1.75
C PRO A 597 -2.21 -30.97 -2.84
N ALA A 598 -3.05 -31.94 -2.48
CA ALA A 598 -4.08 -32.49 -3.39
C ALA A 598 -5.48 -31.92 -3.12
N GLN A 599 -5.67 -31.22 -2.00
CA GLN A 599 -6.95 -30.63 -1.60
C GLN A 599 -6.72 -29.32 -0.86
N ARG A 600 -7.73 -28.44 -0.90
CA ARG A 600 -7.73 -27.17 -0.17
C ARG A 600 -7.54 -27.44 1.32
N THR A 601 -6.79 -26.56 2.00
CA THR A 601 -6.62 -26.64 3.45
C THR A 601 -8.01 -26.66 4.14
N PRO A 602 -8.30 -27.63 5.01
CA PRO A 602 -9.56 -27.67 5.73
C PRO A 602 -9.55 -26.74 6.94
N GLU A 603 -10.72 -26.25 7.33
CA GLU A 603 -10.93 -25.70 8.68
C GLU A 603 -10.63 -26.76 9.74
N LYS A 604 -10.17 -26.34 10.92
CA LYS A 604 -9.79 -27.27 12.00
C LYS A 604 -10.06 -26.69 13.38
N GLU A 605 -9.90 -27.49 14.43
CA GLU A 605 -9.88 -26.98 15.81
C GLU A 605 -8.46 -26.57 16.22
N ALA A 606 -8.34 -25.50 17.00
CA ALA A 606 -7.09 -25.12 17.67
C ALA A 606 -6.94 -25.89 18.99
N SER A 607 -5.70 -26.25 19.35
CA SER A 607 -5.42 -26.76 20.70
C SER A 607 -5.58 -25.65 21.75
N GLN A 608 -5.72 -25.99 23.03
CA GLN A 608 -5.83 -24.99 24.09
C GLN A 608 -4.57 -24.12 24.20
N GLU A 609 -3.41 -24.71 23.97
CA GLU A 609 -2.11 -24.03 23.96
C GLU A 609 -2.05 -23.00 22.82
N LEU A 610 -2.54 -23.36 21.63
CA LEU A 610 -2.58 -22.45 20.50
C LEU A 610 -3.54 -21.28 20.74
N VAL A 611 -4.72 -21.53 21.32
CA VAL A 611 -5.66 -20.46 21.69
C VAL A 611 -5.01 -19.51 22.70
N GLN A 612 -4.38 -20.05 23.75
CA GLN A 612 -3.67 -19.23 24.73
C GLN A 612 -2.54 -18.39 24.12
N ALA A 613 -1.82 -18.94 23.14
CA ALA A 613 -0.78 -18.22 22.42
C ALA A 613 -1.35 -17.08 21.56
N LEU A 614 -2.42 -17.33 20.80
CA LEU A 614 -3.09 -16.31 19.97
C LEU A 614 -3.73 -15.18 20.78
N GLU A 615 -4.16 -15.49 22.00
CA GLU A 615 -4.77 -14.55 22.95
C GLU A 615 -3.76 -13.97 23.95
N ASN A 616 -2.47 -14.29 23.81
CA ASN A 616 -1.44 -13.81 24.72
C ASN A 616 -1.35 -12.27 24.65
N LYS A 617 -1.33 -11.63 25.83
CA LYS A 617 -1.21 -10.18 26.01
C LYS A 617 -0.16 -9.82 27.06
N GLN A 618 0.73 -10.75 27.39
CA GLN A 618 1.74 -10.52 28.42
C GLN A 618 2.76 -9.48 27.94
N VAL A 619 3.03 -8.50 28.81
CA VAL A 619 4.14 -7.55 28.67
C VAL A 619 5.21 -7.97 29.67
N THR A 620 6.43 -8.17 29.19
CA THR A 620 7.57 -8.59 30.00
C THR A 620 8.53 -7.42 30.22
N ASP A 621 9.08 -7.35 31.43
CA ASP A 621 10.09 -6.36 31.83
C ASP A 621 11.36 -7.05 32.31
N ASN A 622 12.50 -6.43 32.06
CA ASN A 622 13.77 -6.82 32.65
C ASN A 622 14.00 -6.03 33.95
N PRO A 623 14.09 -6.70 35.12
CA PRO A 623 14.29 -6.01 36.40
C PRO A 623 15.65 -5.29 36.52
N ASP A 624 16.61 -5.64 35.66
CA ASP A 624 17.96 -5.04 35.67
C ASP A 624 18.06 -3.77 34.81
N ASP A 625 17.03 -3.44 34.05
CA ASP A 625 17.00 -2.24 33.22
C ASP A 625 17.05 -0.99 34.09
N GLN A 626 17.92 -0.06 33.71
CA GLN A 626 18.09 1.21 34.42
C GLN A 626 16.99 2.21 34.02
N ASP A 627 16.62 3.09 34.95
CA ASP A 627 15.72 4.19 34.62
C ASP A 627 16.39 5.17 33.64
N ILE A 628 15.58 5.96 32.94
CA ILE A 628 16.07 7.00 32.03
C ILE A 628 16.51 8.25 32.81
N VAL A 629 17.45 9.00 32.24
CA VAL A 629 17.96 10.26 32.80
C VAL A 629 17.25 11.44 32.16
N PHE A 630 16.94 12.47 32.96
CA PHE A 630 16.42 13.74 32.48
C PHE A 630 17.42 14.86 32.74
N ALA A 631 17.79 15.58 31.69
CA ALA A 631 18.71 16.71 31.77
C ALA A 631 18.39 17.72 30.66
N LYS A 632 18.76 18.98 30.88
CA LYS A 632 18.63 20.04 29.88
C LYS A 632 19.99 20.32 29.26
N HIS A 633 20.07 20.19 27.94
CA HIS A 633 21.31 20.38 27.18
C HIS A 633 21.24 21.55 26.21
N GLY A 634 20.04 22.08 25.95
CA GLY A 634 19.80 23.18 25.03
C GLY A 634 19.93 22.78 23.56
N LEU A 635 19.82 21.48 23.27
CA LEU A 635 19.87 20.94 21.90
C LEU A 635 18.47 20.96 21.28
N GLU A 636 18.40 21.25 20.00
CA GLU A 636 17.21 21.14 19.16
C GLU A 636 17.35 19.98 18.16
N LEU A 637 16.24 19.55 17.55
CA LEU A 637 16.27 18.47 16.56
C LEU A 637 17.14 18.82 15.35
N GLU A 638 17.21 20.10 14.97
CA GLU A 638 18.08 20.58 13.89
C GLU A 638 19.57 20.33 14.14
N ASP A 639 20.01 20.32 15.41
CA ASP A 639 21.41 20.04 15.76
C ASP A 639 21.82 18.59 15.44
N MET A 640 20.84 17.71 15.19
CA MET A 640 21.06 16.29 14.93
C MET A 640 21.10 15.94 13.44
N ALA A 641 20.72 16.87 12.57
CA ALA A 641 20.67 16.62 11.13
C ALA A 641 22.05 16.21 10.59
N GLY A 642 22.12 15.07 9.91
CA GLY A 642 23.36 14.53 9.34
C GLY A 642 24.32 13.88 10.33
N LEU A 643 23.99 13.81 11.63
CA LEU A 643 24.78 13.03 12.60
C LEU A 643 24.56 11.53 12.40
N ASP A 644 25.59 10.74 12.71
CA ASP A 644 25.47 9.28 12.77
C ASP A 644 24.41 8.87 13.81
N TYR A 645 23.72 7.76 13.57
CA TYR A 645 22.70 7.24 14.48
C TYR A 645 23.22 7.03 15.91
N ASN A 646 24.51 6.69 16.09
CA ASN A 646 25.09 6.47 17.42
C ASN A 646 25.87 7.68 17.96
N ASP A 647 25.74 8.86 17.35
CA ASP A 647 26.41 10.07 17.85
C ASP A 647 26.00 10.34 19.32
N PRO A 648 26.95 10.58 20.24
CA PRO A 648 26.64 10.83 21.65
C PRO A 648 25.64 11.96 21.90
N LYS A 649 25.55 12.95 21.01
CA LYS A 649 24.58 14.05 21.12
C LYS A 649 23.13 13.59 21.07
N TRP A 650 22.83 12.45 20.43
CA TRP A 650 21.49 11.87 20.48
C TRP A 650 21.08 11.55 21.92
N ASN A 651 21.99 11.07 22.75
CA ASN A 651 21.69 10.80 24.16
C ASN A 651 21.37 12.10 24.92
N GLU A 652 22.16 13.15 24.70
CA GLU A 652 21.92 14.47 25.28
C GLU A 652 20.56 15.02 24.84
N LEU A 653 20.24 14.99 23.54
CA LEU A 653 18.93 15.41 23.03
C LEU A 653 17.80 14.62 23.70
N LEU A 654 17.94 13.29 23.77
CA LEU A 654 16.90 12.42 24.27
C LEU A 654 16.63 12.59 25.77
N GLU A 655 17.64 12.97 26.57
CA GLU A 655 17.49 13.30 28.00
C GLU A 655 16.60 14.53 28.24
N GLN A 656 16.29 15.31 27.20
CA GLN A 656 15.41 16.47 27.28
C GLN A 656 13.92 16.12 27.13
N LEU A 657 13.59 14.93 26.60
CA LEU A 657 12.20 14.52 26.39
C LEU A 657 11.59 13.99 27.67
N SER A 658 10.42 14.51 28.02
CA SER A 658 9.59 13.92 29.08
C SER A 658 8.94 12.60 28.65
N VAL A 659 8.54 11.76 29.62
CA VAL A 659 7.78 10.53 29.35
C VAL A 659 6.48 10.81 28.58
N GLU A 660 5.80 11.91 28.88
CA GLU A 660 4.57 12.28 28.17
C GLU A 660 4.84 12.72 26.72
N GLU A 661 5.93 13.45 26.46
CA GLU A 661 6.33 13.79 25.07
C GLU A 661 6.67 12.54 24.27
N MET A 662 7.40 11.58 24.84
CA MET A 662 7.67 10.30 24.19
C MET A 662 6.36 9.52 23.94
N ALA A 663 5.47 9.45 24.93
CA ALA A 663 4.19 8.75 24.77
C ALA A 663 3.30 9.38 23.69
N GLN A 664 3.29 10.72 23.57
CA GLN A 664 2.57 11.42 22.52
C GLN A 664 3.19 11.19 21.14
N LEU A 665 4.52 11.21 21.05
CA LEU A 665 5.24 10.96 19.80
C LEU A 665 4.95 9.55 19.27
N ILE A 666 4.96 8.55 20.14
CA ILE A 666 4.71 7.13 19.80
C ILE A 666 3.24 6.87 19.47
N GLY A 667 2.31 7.40 20.27
CA GLY A 667 0.91 6.97 20.21
C GLY A 667 0.04 7.67 19.16
N PHE A 668 0.56 8.67 18.44
CA PHE A 668 -0.22 9.51 17.52
C PHE A 668 0.48 9.67 16.16
N GLY A 669 0.76 8.55 15.49
CA GLY A 669 1.42 8.49 14.19
C GLY A 669 0.50 8.56 12.96
N GLY A 670 -0.81 8.75 13.14
CA GLY A 670 -1.76 8.71 12.03
C GLY A 670 -1.59 9.88 11.05
N TYR A 671 -1.08 9.59 9.84
CA TYR A 671 -0.82 10.54 8.76
C TYR A 671 0.12 11.71 9.13
N ALA A 672 0.92 11.55 10.19
CA ALA A 672 1.81 12.57 10.74
C ALA A 672 2.71 12.00 11.85
N THR A 673 3.86 12.64 12.11
CA THR A 673 4.55 12.55 13.40
C THR A 673 4.26 13.80 14.23
N GLN A 674 4.07 13.65 15.55
CA GLN A 674 3.71 14.79 16.41
C GLN A 674 4.88 15.75 16.65
N PRO A 675 4.63 17.06 16.87
CA PRO A 675 5.66 17.99 17.31
C PRO A 675 6.16 17.66 18.72
N VAL A 676 7.42 17.98 19.03
CA VAL A 676 8.00 17.86 20.38
C VAL A 676 8.65 19.19 20.76
N ALA A 677 8.00 19.90 21.68
CA ALA A 677 8.34 21.28 22.00
C ALA A 677 9.69 21.44 22.70
N SER A 678 10.08 20.47 23.55
CA SER A 678 11.35 20.52 24.30
C SER A 678 12.61 20.54 23.41
N ILE A 679 12.50 20.06 22.17
CA ILE A 679 13.60 19.95 21.21
C ILE A 679 13.29 20.66 19.88
N ASN A 680 12.28 21.54 19.86
CA ASN A 680 11.84 22.25 18.66
C ASN A 680 11.57 21.33 17.44
N LYS A 681 11.08 20.11 17.68
CA LYS A 681 10.68 19.21 16.58
C LYS A 681 9.35 19.70 16.00
N PRO A 682 9.26 19.93 14.67
CA PRO A 682 7.99 20.18 14.01
C PRO A 682 7.15 18.91 13.85
N GLY A 683 5.83 19.08 13.72
CA GLY A 683 4.97 17.98 13.25
C GLY A 683 5.19 17.72 11.76
N THR A 684 5.10 16.47 11.32
CA THR A 684 5.20 16.12 9.89
C THR A 684 3.83 15.79 9.31
N THR A 685 3.77 15.66 7.98
CA THR A 685 2.61 15.04 7.30
C THR A 685 3.12 13.86 6.50
N ASP A 686 2.44 12.73 6.70
CA ASP A 686 2.72 11.46 6.05
C ASP A 686 1.43 10.99 5.36
N LEU A 687 1.48 10.54 4.12
CA LEU A 687 0.28 10.17 3.35
C LEU A 687 0.43 8.83 2.63
N ASP A 688 -0.72 8.25 2.27
CA ASP A 688 -0.78 7.06 1.41
C ASP A 688 -0.24 7.36 0.01
N GLY A 689 0.31 6.34 -0.65
CA GLY A 689 0.42 6.41 -2.11
C GLY A 689 1.43 5.53 -2.84
N PRO A 690 1.23 4.21 -2.96
CA PRO A 690 1.88 3.41 -4.01
C PRO A 690 1.53 3.93 -5.42
N ALA A 691 0.25 4.23 -5.66
CA ALA A 691 -0.22 4.76 -6.95
C ALA A 691 -0.30 6.30 -7.00
N GLY A 692 0.39 7.03 -6.12
CA GLY A 692 0.35 8.51 -6.04
C GLY A 692 -0.15 9.05 -4.71
N ILE A 693 0.11 10.34 -4.43
CA ILE A 693 -0.19 10.96 -3.13
C ILE A 693 -1.70 11.02 -2.88
N ASN A 694 -2.18 10.34 -1.85
CA ASN A 694 -3.59 10.32 -1.48
C ASN A 694 -3.80 10.66 0.00
N ALA A 695 -4.72 11.59 0.27
CA ALA A 695 -5.07 11.96 1.63
C ALA A 695 -6.54 11.67 1.95
N LEU A 696 -6.77 10.58 2.69
CA LEU A 696 -8.12 10.18 3.12
C LEU A 696 -8.87 11.26 3.93
N LEU A 697 -8.14 12.12 4.66
CA LEU A 697 -8.73 13.12 5.56
C LEU A 697 -8.80 14.54 4.99
N THR A 698 -7.88 14.92 4.10
CA THR A 698 -7.76 16.30 3.59
C THR A 698 -8.32 16.47 2.18
N GLY A 699 -8.53 15.38 1.44
CA GLY A 699 -9.00 15.37 0.06
C GLY A 699 -7.95 15.84 -0.95
N ILE A 700 -6.67 15.74 -0.59
CA ILE A 700 -5.56 15.88 -1.55
C ILE A 700 -5.51 14.61 -2.40
N ASN A 701 -5.60 14.79 -3.72
CA ASN A 701 -5.42 13.75 -4.72
C ASN A 701 -4.29 14.20 -5.65
N GLY A 702 -3.16 13.48 -5.60
CA GLY A 702 -2.04 13.66 -6.51
C GLY A 702 -2.31 13.02 -7.88
N VAL A 703 -1.29 12.99 -8.73
CA VAL A 703 -1.36 12.25 -9.99
C VAL A 703 -1.40 10.76 -9.70
N GLN A 704 -2.36 10.06 -10.29
CA GLN A 704 -2.40 8.61 -10.24
C GLN A 704 -1.30 8.03 -11.16
N PHE A 705 -0.36 7.32 -10.56
CA PHE A 705 0.62 6.50 -11.26
C PHE A 705 0.01 5.16 -11.70
N MET A 706 0.76 4.42 -12.50
CA MET A 706 0.41 3.07 -12.92
C MET A 706 0.44 2.09 -11.74
N SER A 707 -0.11 0.88 -11.94
CA SER A 707 0.07 -0.22 -10.99
C SER A 707 1.54 -0.63 -10.89
N GLU A 708 1.99 -1.09 -9.72
CA GLU A 708 3.40 -1.41 -9.50
C GLU A 708 3.89 -2.57 -10.41
N VAL A 709 2.97 -3.45 -10.81
CA VAL A 709 3.17 -4.49 -11.82
C VAL A 709 3.67 -3.91 -13.15
N VAL A 710 3.14 -2.76 -13.59
CA VAL A 710 3.61 -2.10 -14.83
C VAL A 710 5.02 -1.56 -14.63
N LEU A 711 5.29 -0.90 -13.49
CA LEU A 711 6.64 -0.43 -13.18
C LEU A 711 7.64 -1.60 -13.18
N ALA A 712 7.31 -2.71 -12.53
CA ALA A 712 8.15 -3.90 -12.54
C ALA A 712 8.29 -4.50 -13.96
N SER A 713 7.22 -4.45 -14.77
CA SER A 713 7.23 -4.95 -16.15
C SER A 713 8.14 -4.14 -17.06
N THR A 714 8.56 -2.93 -16.65
CA THR A 714 9.62 -2.20 -17.37
C THR A 714 10.97 -2.90 -17.30
N TRP A 715 11.25 -3.65 -16.21
CA TRP A 715 12.59 -4.18 -15.89
C TRP A 715 13.68 -3.09 -15.95
N ASN A 716 13.31 -1.86 -15.61
CA ASN A 716 14.15 -0.67 -15.71
C ASN A 716 14.20 0.08 -14.36
N VAL A 717 15.29 -0.11 -13.62
CA VAL A 717 15.47 0.50 -12.30
C VAL A 717 15.61 2.03 -12.34
N ASP A 718 16.05 2.59 -13.46
CA ASP A 718 16.13 4.04 -13.63
C ASP A 718 14.74 4.68 -13.69
N LEU A 719 13.76 3.98 -14.27
CA LEU A 719 12.37 4.41 -14.25
C LEU A 719 11.76 4.30 -12.84
N ALA A 720 12.10 3.26 -12.08
CA ALA A 720 11.70 3.15 -10.68
C ALA A 720 12.25 4.31 -9.84
N GLN A 721 13.52 4.68 -10.03
CA GLN A 721 14.10 5.85 -9.37
C GLN A 721 13.40 7.15 -9.80
N LYS A 722 13.17 7.36 -11.10
CA LYS A 722 12.45 8.54 -11.61
C LYS A 722 11.04 8.66 -11.05
N MET A 723 10.32 7.53 -10.89
CA MET A 723 9.02 7.52 -10.23
C MET A 723 9.14 7.99 -8.77
N GLY A 724 10.09 7.46 -8.01
CA GLY A 724 10.33 7.89 -6.63
C GLY A 724 10.65 9.39 -6.51
N GLU A 725 11.43 9.93 -7.46
CA GLU A 725 11.74 11.36 -7.53
C GLU A 725 10.52 12.23 -7.87
N ALA A 726 9.70 11.80 -8.85
CA ALA A 726 8.49 12.51 -9.26
C ALA A 726 7.45 12.53 -8.12
N LEU A 727 7.23 11.37 -7.50
CA LEU A 727 6.33 11.21 -6.36
C LEU A 727 6.76 12.11 -5.19
N ALA A 728 8.05 12.12 -4.85
CA ALA A 728 8.56 12.96 -3.77
C ALA A 728 8.49 14.46 -4.09
N ASN A 729 8.73 14.87 -5.34
CA ASN A 729 8.56 16.27 -5.75
C ASN A 729 7.10 16.72 -5.59
N GLU A 730 6.12 15.89 -5.99
CA GLU A 730 4.70 16.18 -5.79
C GLU A 730 4.33 16.20 -4.30
N ALA A 731 4.85 15.24 -3.51
CA ALA A 731 4.67 15.19 -2.05
C ALA A 731 5.12 16.49 -1.35
N LEU A 732 6.30 17.01 -1.71
CA LEU A 732 6.84 18.23 -1.13
C LEU A 732 6.00 19.48 -1.42
N VAL A 733 5.33 19.55 -2.57
CA VAL A 733 4.39 20.65 -2.89
C VAL A 733 3.20 20.65 -1.92
N TYR A 734 2.81 19.46 -1.43
CA TYR A 734 1.78 19.28 -0.41
C TYR A 734 2.33 19.34 1.03
N SER A 735 3.61 19.67 1.22
CA SER A 735 4.30 19.64 2.52
C SER A 735 4.32 18.24 3.18
N VAL A 736 4.31 17.19 2.36
CA VAL A 736 4.39 15.79 2.80
C VAL A 736 5.86 15.36 2.80
N THR A 737 6.29 14.76 3.92
CA THR A 737 7.67 14.27 4.09
C THR A 737 7.78 12.77 4.28
N GLY A 738 6.65 12.11 4.54
CA GLY A 738 6.54 10.66 4.62
C GLY A 738 5.54 10.09 3.64
N MET A 739 5.86 8.98 3.00
CA MET A 739 4.96 8.29 2.07
C MET A 739 4.78 6.84 2.50
N TYR A 740 3.54 6.38 2.65
CA TYR A 740 3.21 4.97 2.92
C TYR A 740 3.31 4.13 1.64
N ALA A 741 4.52 4.08 1.08
CA ALA A 741 4.91 3.48 -0.18
C ALA A 741 6.45 3.32 -0.22
N PRO A 742 7.01 2.51 -1.13
CA PRO A 742 6.30 1.53 -1.97
C PRO A 742 5.78 0.34 -1.17
N ALA A 743 4.82 -0.38 -1.72
CA ALA A 743 4.42 -1.68 -1.18
C ALA A 743 5.14 -2.80 -1.95
N MET A 744 5.46 -3.93 -1.32
CA MET A 744 6.39 -4.91 -1.91
C MET A 744 6.23 -6.33 -1.36
N ASN A 745 5.02 -6.67 -0.92
CA ASN A 745 4.67 -8.05 -0.64
C ASN A 745 4.72 -8.88 -1.94
N ILE A 746 4.81 -10.20 -1.81
CA ILE A 746 5.05 -11.08 -2.96
C ILE A 746 3.71 -11.49 -3.57
N HIS A 747 3.65 -11.62 -4.90
CA HIS A 747 2.51 -12.25 -5.57
C HIS A 747 2.50 -13.76 -5.32
N ARG A 748 2.23 -14.15 -4.07
CA ARG A 748 2.17 -15.55 -3.63
C ARG A 748 1.14 -16.34 -4.43
N THR A 749 0.01 -15.71 -4.70
CA THR A 749 -1.03 -16.21 -5.60
C THR A 749 -1.52 -15.07 -6.48
N PRO A 750 -2.01 -15.36 -7.69
CA PRO A 750 -2.62 -14.34 -8.53
C PRO A 750 -3.98 -13.86 -7.98
N PHE A 751 -4.53 -14.52 -6.96
CA PHE A 751 -5.82 -14.17 -6.35
C PHE A 751 -5.72 -13.11 -5.27
N SER A 752 -4.52 -12.72 -4.84
CA SER A 752 -4.38 -11.72 -3.79
C SER A 752 -4.95 -10.37 -4.24
N GLY A 753 -5.77 -9.77 -3.38
CA GLY A 753 -6.48 -8.52 -3.69
C GLY A 753 -5.56 -7.36 -4.02
N ARG A 754 -4.35 -7.31 -3.45
CA ARG A 754 -3.43 -6.16 -3.55
C ARG A 754 -2.23 -6.36 -4.46
N ASN A 755 -2.19 -7.41 -5.29
CA ASN A 755 -1.10 -7.56 -6.27
C ASN A 755 -0.92 -6.33 -7.18
N PHE A 756 -1.98 -5.55 -7.43
CA PHE A 756 -1.86 -4.32 -8.22
C PHE A 756 -0.89 -3.27 -7.62
N GLU A 757 -0.69 -3.26 -6.31
CA GLU A 757 0.24 -2.34 -5.64
C GLU A 757 1.49 -3.07 -5.14
N TYR A 758 1.75 -4.28 -5.64
CA TYR A 758 2.99 -4.99 -5.43
C TYR A 758 3.68 -5.23 -6.79
N TYR A 759 4.94 -5.66 -6.76
CA TYR A 759 5.75 -5.72 -7.97
C TYR A 759 5.68 -7.05 -8.73
N SER A 760 5.86 -8.18 -8.05
CA SER A 760 6.16 -9.46 -8.72
C SER A 760 6.06 -10.68 -7.79
N GLU A 761 5.91 -11.87 -8.37
CA GLU A 761 6.18 -13.15 -7.71
C GLU A 761 7.67 -13.34 -7.35
N ASP A 762 8.58 -12.60 -7.98
CA ASP A 762 10.01 -12.64 -7.73
C ASP A 762 10.45 -11.59 -6.69
N ALA A 763 11.11 -12.08 -5.65
CA ALA A 763 11.55 -11.26 -4.54
C ALA A 763 12.75 -10.36 -4.87
N PHE A 764 13.61 -10.76 -5.80
CA PHE A 764 14.76 -9.95 -6.22
C PHE A 764 14.31 -8.78 -7.10
N LEU A 765 13.45 -9.04 -8.10
CA LEU A 765 12.85 -8.00 -8.93
C LEU A 765 12.07 -6.99 -8.08
N SER A 766 11.20 -7.48 -7.18
CA SER A 766 10.44 -6.63 -6.24
C SER A 766 11.36 -5.76 -5.37
N GLY A 767 12.42 -6.35 -4.82
CA GLY A 767 13.40 -5.62 -4.01
C GLY A 767 14.19 -4.58 -4.80
N LYS A 768 14.60 -4.89 -6.04
CA LYS A 768 15.27 -3.93 -6.91
C LYS A 768 14.37 -2.75 -7.21
N MET A 769 13.16 -2.98 -7.71
CA MET A 769 12.20 -1.91 -8.03
C MET A 769 11.91 -1.04 -6.81
N GLY A 770 11.50 -1.65 -5.69
CA GLY A 770 11.22 -0.94 -4.44
C GLY A 770 12.42 -0.13 -3.94
N SER A 771 13.64 -0.69 -3.97
CA SER A 771 14.84 0.00 -3.49
C SER A 771 15.19 1.25 -4.30
N TYR A 772 14.91 1.28 -5.60
CA TYR A 772 15.16 2.45 -6.43
C TYR A 772 14.06 3.51 -6.28
N VAL A 773 12.80 3.11 -6.08
CA VAL A 773 11.74 4.06 -5.65
C VAL A 773 12.11 4.74 -4.34
N VAL A 774 12.59 3.97 -3.35
CA VAL A 774 13.07 4.50 -2.06
C VAL A 774 14.22 5.48 -2.25
N GLN A 775 15.22 5.14 -3.08
CA GLN A 775 16.35 6.04 -3.38
C GLN A 775 15.89 7.34 -4.06
N GLY A 776 14.97 7.23 -5.03
CA GLY A 776 14.39 8.39 -5.70
C GLY A 776 13.72 9.34 -4.72
N ALA A 777 12.90 8.81 -3.81
CA ALA A 777 12.25 9.61 -2.77
C ALA A 777 13.25 10.23 -1.78
N ALA A 778 14.19 9.43 -1.29
CA ALA A 778 15.23 9.87 -0.36
C ALA A 778 16.12 10.97 -0.97
N SER A 779 16.40 10.91 -2.28
CA SER A 779 17.19 11.94 -2.98
C SER A 779 16.55 13.34 -2.93
N LYS A 780 15.23 13.41 -2.71
CA LYS A 780 14.49 14.68 -2.54
C LYS A 780 14.25 15.03 -1.06
N GLY A 781 14.68 14.18 -0.13
CA GLY A 781 14.52 14.34 1.31
C GLY A 781 13.16 13.92 1.85
N VAL A 782 12.46 13.02 1.14
CA VAL A 782 11.19 12.40 1.57
C VAL A 782 11.47 10.95 1.97
N TYR A 783 11.02 10.52 3.15
CA TYR A 783 11.15 9.15 3.59
C TYR A 783 9.98 8.29 3.11
N ALA A 784 10.28 7.03 2.78
CA ALA A 784 9.35 6.05 2.24
C ALA A 784 9.18 4.91 3.24
N TYR A 785 7.95 4.66 3.70
CA TYR A 785 7.61 3.53 4.56
C TYR A 785 7.40 2.29 3.69
N ILE A 786 8.45 1.49 3.50
CA ILE A 786 8.35 0.22 2.79
C ILE A 786 7.36 -0.70 3.51
N LYS A 787 6.41 -1.30 2.77
CA LYS A 787 5.27 -2.01 3.36
C LYS A 787 4.82 -3.26 2.59
N HIS A 788 4.07 -4.19 3.19
CA HIS A 788 3.76 -4.33 4.61
C HIS A 788 4.68 -5.40 5.19
N TYR A 789 5.49 -5.03 6.19
CA TYR A 789 6.52 -5.86 6.78
C TYR A 789 5.93 -6.72 7.91
N ALA A 790 5.62 -8.01 7.72
CA ALA A 790 5.86 -8.85 6.54
C ALA A 790 4.75 -9.93 6.38
N LEU A 791 4.80 -10.67 5.26
CA LEU A 791 3.90 -11.79 4.93
C LEU A 791 2.41 -11.40 4.82
N ASN A 792 2.12 -10.21 4.29
CA ASN A 792 0.76 -9.75 4.00
C ASN A 792 0.37 -10.04 2.53
N ASP A 793 0.47 -11.30 2.13
CA ASP A 793 0.28 -11.71 0.74
C ASP A 793 -1.17 -12.15 0.43
N GLN A 794 -2.10 -11.97 1.39
CA GLN A 794 -3.53 -12.25 1.27
C GLN A 794 -4.36 -11.23 2.07
N GLU A 795 -5.46 -10.76 1.51
CA GLU A 795 -6.32 -9.76 2.16
C GLU A 795 -7.39 -10.37 3.07
N THR A 796 -7.91 -11.55 2.72
CA THR A 796 -8.92 -12.25 3.52
C THR A 796 -8.35 -12.58 4.90
N ASN A 797 -9.05 -12.15 5.95
CA ASN A 797 -8.66 -12.28 7.36
C ASN A 797 -7.33 -11.58 7.75
N ARG A 798 -6.84 -10.63 6.94
CA ARG A 798 -5.59 -9.90 7.22
C ARG A 798 -5.56 -9.22 8.59
N ASP A 799 -6.72 -9.00 9.21
CA ASP A 799 -6.93 -8.46 10.56
C ASP A 799 -6.43 -9.38 11.70
N GLY A 800 -5.43 -10.21 11.43
CA GLY A 800 -4.81 -11.05 12.43
C GLY A 800 -4.68 -12.53 12.06
N VAL A 801 -4.84 -12.92 10.79
CA VAL A 801 -4.57 -14.28 10.34
C VAL A 801 -3.18 -14.77 10.80
N ALA A 802 -3.12 -16.00 11.30
CA ALA A 802 -1.88 -16.68 11.66
C ALA A 802 -1.22 -17.28 10.40
N VAL A 803 -0.06 -16.75 10.01
CA VAL A 803 0.73 -17.28 8.89
C VAL A 803 1.70 -18.34 9.41
N TRP A 804 1.55 -19.57 8.94
CA TRP A 804 2.46 -20.69 9.24
C TRP A 804 3.40 -20.94 8.07
N THR A 805 4.70 -20.92 8.31
CA THR A 805 5.74 -21.05 7.28
C THR A 805 7.07 -21.47 7.88
N ASN A 806 8.06 -21.77 7.03
CA ASN A 806 9.43 -22.03 7.46
C ASN A 806 10.34 -20.80 7.25
N GLU A 807 11.44 -20.77 8.00
CA GLU A 807 12.33 -19.62 7.97
C GLU A 807 13.07 -19.44 6.63
N GLN A 808 13.28 -20.52 5.89
CA GLN A 808 13.84 -20.44 4.55
C GLN A 808 12.96 -19.58 3.63
N ALA A 809 11.66 -19.88 3.57
CA ALA A 809 10.72 -19.14 2.77
C ALA A 809 10.60 -17.68 3.24
N VAL A 810 10.54 -17.45 4.55
CA VAL A 810 10.54 -16.09 5.13
C VAL A 810 11.75 -15.29 4.61
N ARG A 811 12.95 -15.84 4.69
CA ARG A 811 14.20 -15.15 4.37
C ARG A 811 14.50 -15.03 2.87
N GLU A 812 14.18 -16.06 2.08
CA GLU A 812 14.51 -16.08 0.65
C GLU A 812 13.43 -15.44 -0.23
N ILE A 813 12.16 -15.44 0.21
CA ILE A 813 11.03 -14.94 -0.57
C ILE A 813 10.47 -13.66 0.05
N TYR A 814 9.89 -13.73 1.25
CA TYR A 814 9.00 -12.67 1.74
C TYR A 814 9.73 -11.47 2.37
N LEU A 815 10.93 -11.69 2.90
CA LEU A 815 11.75 -10.63 3.51
C LEU A 815 12.76 -10.03 2.54
N LYS A 816 13.08 -10.72 1.44
CA LYS A 816 14.10 -10.29 0.49
C LYS A 816 13.85 -8.91 -0.14
N PRO A 817 12.61 -8.50 -0.50
CA PRO A 817 12.38 -7.16 -1.03
C PRO A 817 12.73 -6.05 -0.03
N PHE A 818 12.40 -6.30 1.24
CA PHE A 818 12.70 -5.40 2.36
C PHE A 818 14.20 -5.37 2.68
N GLU A 819 14.87 -6.53 2.66
CA GLU A 819 16.33 -6.64 2.84
C GLU A 819 17.06 -5.77 1.81
N ILE A 820 16.70 -5.88 0.52
CA ILE A 820 17.30 -5.10 -0.56
C ILE A 820 17.00 -3.61 -0.35
N SER A 821 15.76 -3.25 0.01
CA SER A 821 15.37 -1.86 0.27
C SER A 821 16.11 -1.23 1.46
N VAL A 822 16.44 -2.01 2.49
CA VAL A 822 17.25 -1.55 3.64
C VAL A 822 18.72 -1.46 3.25
N LYS A 823 19.32 -2.52 2.71
CA LYS A 823 20.76 -2.61 2.46
C LYS A 823 21.20 -1.76 1.28
N GLN A 824 20.47 -1.81 0.17
CA GLN A 824 20.75 -1.05 -1.06
C GLN A 824 19.99 0.27 -1.06
N GLY A 825 18.68 0.23 -0.83
CA GLY A 825 17.82 1.43 -0.91
C GLY A 825 18.03 2.43 0.23
N LYS A 826 18.68 2.03 1.32
CA LYS A 826 18.91 2.82 2.53
C LYS A 826 17.60 3.34 3.15
N ALA A 827 16.55 2.53 3.09
CA ALA A 827 15.27 2.87 3.72
C ALA A 827 15.45 3.23 5.21
N THR A 828 14.78 4.30 5.65
CA THR A 828 14.77 4.80 7.04
C THR A 828 13.39 4.76 7.68
N ALA A 829 12.42 4.14 7.00
CA ALA A 829 11.05 4.01 7.45
C ALA A 829 10.45 2.69 6.93
N VAL A 830 9.72 1.97 7.80
CA VAL A 830 9.07 0.67 7.50
C VAL A 830 7.67 0.68 8.10
N MET A 831 6.69 0.07 7.42
CA MET A 831 5.36 -0.17 7.98
C MET A 831 5.15 -1.66 8.26
N SER A 832 4.83 -2.02 9.51
CA SER A 832 4.57 -3.41 9.90
C SER A 832 3.17 -3.87 9.50
N ALA A 833 2.99 -5.14 9.14
CA ALA A 833 1.71 -5.68 8.68
C ALA A 833 0.66 -5.96 9.78
N PHE A 834 -0.59 -6.23 9.38
CA PHE A 834 -1.70 -6.59 10.28
C PHE A 834 -1.69 -8.04 10.78
N ASN A 835 -1.19 -8.96 9.95
CA ASN A 835 -1.20 -10.39 10.21
C ASN A 835 -0.24 -10.80 11.33
N ARG A 836 -0.33 -12.08 11.72
CA ARG A 836 0.60 -12.73 12.62
C ARG A 836 1.58 -13.60 11.85
N ILE A 837 2.79 -13.73 12.37
CA ILE A 837 3.77 -14.75 11.98
C ILE A 837 3.74 -15.78 13.10
N GLY A 838 3.27 -16.99 12.80
CA GLY A 838 2.81 -17.92 13.82
C GLY A 838 1.68 -17.30 14.64
N THR A 839 1.89 -17.12 15.93
CA THR A 839 0.90 -16.52 16.85
C THR A 839 1.16 -15.05 17.19
N THR A 840 2.32 -14.52 16.79
CA THR A 840 2.81 -13.19 17.18
C THR A 840 2.48 -12.18 16.09
N TRP A 841 1.89 -11.04 16.44
CA TRP A 841 1.60 -10.00 15.44
C TRP A 841 2.90 -9.42 14.85
N ALA A 842 2.93 -9.15 13.54
CA ALA A 842 4.12 -8.65 12.86
C ALA A 842 4.69 -7.36 13.50
N GLY A 843 3.82 -6.46 13.97
CA GLY A 843 4.21 -5.23 14.67
C GLY A 843 4.74 -5.41 16.10
N GLU A 844 4.68 -6.63 16.65
CA GLU A 844 5.25 -7.00 17.95
C GLU A 844 6.26 -8.16 17.87
N HIS A 845 6.68 -8.56 16.67
CA HIS A 845 7.56 -9.70 16.51
C HIS A 845 9.04 -9.30 16.67
N TYR A 846 9.62 -9.54 17.84
CA TYR A 846 11.01 -9.14 18.15
C TYR A 846 12.03 -9.68 17.14
N GLY A 847 11.89 -10.95 16.73
CA GLY A 847 12.75 -11.56 15.71
C GLY A 847 12.68 -10.83 14.36
N LEU A 848 11.55 -10.22 14.02
CA LEU A 848 11.33 -9.53 12.75
C LEU A 848 11.84 -8.09 12.81
N LEU A 849 11.43 -7.34 13.84
CA LEU A 849 11.65 -5.89 13.94
C LEU A 849 13.00 -5.52 14.56
N THR A 850 13.54 -6.36 15.44
CA THR A 850 14.86 -6.13 16.07
C THR A 850 15.91 -7.03 15.46
N THR A 851 15.78 -8.36 15.57
CA THR A 851 16.85 -9.27 15.13
C THR A 851 17.12 -9.14 13.63
N VAL A 852 16.13 -9.40 12.78
CA VAL A 852 16.34 -9.36 11.31
C VAL A 852 16.53 -7.92 10.81
N LEU A 853 15.56 -7.04 11.06
CA LEU A 853 15.57 -5.70 10.48
C LEU A 853 16.76 -4.84 10.95
N ARG A 854 17.01 -4.78 12.26
CA ARG A 854 17.96 -3.83 12.85
C ARG A 854 19.32 -4.43 13.10
N ASP A 855 19.37 -5.67 13.60
CA ASP A 855 20.62 -6.29 14.02
C ASP A 855 21.29 -6.99 12.83
N GLU A 856 20.58 -7.79 12.03
CA GLU A 856 21.13 -8.47 10.86
C GLU A 856 21.31 -7.51 9.68
N TRP A 857 20.30 -6.73 9.29
CA TRP A 857 20.39 -5.87 8.10
C TRP A 857 20.94 -4.46 8.37
N GLY A 858 20.96 -4.03 9.63
CA GLY A 858 21.49 -2.72 10.00
C GLY A 858 20.53 -1.54 9.80
N PHE A 859 19.22 -1.76 9.72
CA PHE A 859 18.23 -0.68 9.59
C PHE A 859 18.34 0.36 10.73
N ARG A 860 18.36 1.64 10.36
CA ARG A 860 18.35 2.79 11.28
C ARG A 860 17.26 3.76 10.86
N GLY A 861 16.21 3.84 11.66
CA GLY A 861 15.01 4.60 11.36
C GLY A 861 13.81 4.07 12.11
N MET A 862 12.60 4.48 11.69
CA MET A 862 11.36 4.18 12.40
C MET A 862 10.54 3.05 11.75
N VAL A 863 9.87 2.28 12.60
CA VAL A 863 8.84 1.31 12.24
C VAL A 863 7.50 1.87 12.70
N ILE A 864 6.63 2.14 11.74
CA ILE A 864 5.23 2.48 12.00
C ILE A 864 4.37 1.22 11.90
N THR A 865 3.29 1.14 12.67
CA THR A 865 2.28 0.08 12.44
C THR A 865 1.53 0.33 11.14
N ASP A 866 0.88 -0.69 10.58
CA ASP A 866 -0.31 -0.47 9.74
C ASP A 866 -1.40 0.24 10.57
N TRP A 867 -2.48 0.67 9.93
CA TRP A 867 -3.54 1.47 10.55
C TRP A 867 -4.12 0.81 11.80
N ASP A 868 -3.83 1.36 12.98
CA ASP A 868 -4.04 0.70 14.26
C ASP A 868 -5.53 0.60 14.65
N MET A 869 -6.20 -0.43 14.12
CA MET A 869 -7.64 -0.71 14.35
C MET A 869 -7.89 -1.89 15.24
N PHE A 870 -7.00 -2.89 15.24
CA PHE A 870 -7.35 -4.22 15.70
C PHE A 870 -6.89 -4.48 17.14
N PRO A 871 -7.66 -5.24 17.95
CA PRO A 871 -7.38 -5.38 19.38
C PRO A 871 -6.06 -6.06 19.73
N HIS A 872 -5.45 -6.80 18.80
CA HIS A 872 -4.17 -7.45 19.02
C HIS A 872 -2.97 -6.54 18.82
N MET A 873 -3.16 -5.40 18.16
CA MET A 873 -2.13 -4.40 17.95
C MET A 873 -1.94 -3.65 19.27
N ASP A 874 -0.88 -3.98 20.01
CA ASP A 874 -0.65 -3.45 21.37
C ASP A 874 0.63 -2.62 21.39
N VAL A 875 0.50 -1.34 21.75
CA VAL A 875 1.61 -0.39 21.74
C VAL A 875 2.73 -0.75 22.73
N ASP A 876 2.41 -1.30 23.91
CA ASP A 876 3.42 -1.61 24.94
C ASP A 876 4.31 -2.79 24.50
N ARG A 877 3.73 -3.74 23.77
CA ARG A 877 4.47 -4.85 23.16
C ARG A 877 5.22 -4.42 21.89
N ALA A 878 4.60 -3.61 21.04
CA ALA A 878 5.22 -3.10 19.82
C ALA A 878 6.56 -2.39 20.12
N ILE A 879 6.58 -1.46 21.09
CA ILE A 879 7.80 -0.70 21.42
C ILE A 879 8.93 -1.56 22.00
N ARG A 880 8.60 -2.68 22.66
CA ARG A 880 9.58 -3.63 23.17
C ARG A 880 10.15 -4.52 22.06
N ALA A 881 9.36 -4.79 21.03
CA ALA A 881 9.77 -5.58 19.87
C ALA A 881 10.62 -4.79 18.87
N GLY A 882 10.54 -3.46 18.88
CA GLY A 882 11.24 -2.57 17.94
C GLY A 882 10.32 -1.77 17.02
N GLY A 883 9.00 -1.83 17.24
CA GLY A 883 8.04 -0.87 16.71
C GLY A 883 8.23 0.50 17.36
N ASP A 884 7.96 1.58 16.64
CA ASP A 884 8.28 2.93 17.12
C ASP A 884 7.07 3.85 17.17
N LEU A 885 6.11 3.67 16.24
CA LEU A 885 5.04 4.63 15.99
C LEU A 885 3.71 3.92 15.69
N MET A 886 2.65 4.29 16.40
CA MET A 886 1.30 3.73 16.18
C MET A 886 0.55 4.58 15.15
N LEU A 887 0.15 3.98 14.04
CA LEU A 887 -0.61 4.65 12.97
C LEU A 887 -2.07 4.80 13.38
N THR A 888 -2.34 5.79 14.23
CA THR A 888 -3.69 6.11 14.71
C THR A 888 -3.89 7.61 14.84
N THR A 889 -5.08 8.07 14.45
CA THR A 889 -5.52 9.46 14.62
C THR A 889 -6.28 9.69 15.92
N LEU A 890 -6.71 8.62 16.60
CA LEU A 890 -7.43 8.68 17.88
C LEU A 890 -6.50 8.60 19.09
N GLY A 891 -5.27 8.12 18.88
CA GLY A 891 -4.27 7.93 19.91
C GLY A 891 -4.31 6.54 20.52
N ASP A 892 -3.16 5.87 20.52
CA ASP A 892 -2.89 4.67 21.30
C ASP A 892 -1.53 4.80 21.98
N LYS A 893 -1.52 5.45 23.14
CA LYS A 893 -0.29 5.78 23.85
C LYS A 893 0.21 4.58 24.68
N PRO A 894 1.54 4.42 24.84
CA PRO A 894 2.11 3.52 25.84
C PRO A 894 1.41 3.68 27.19
N THR A 895 1.06 2.57 27.82
CA THR A 895 0.30 2.57 29.08
C THR A 895 1.24 2.61 30.28
N LYS A 896 0.70 2.46 31.50
CA LYS A 896 1.50 2.33 32.72
C LYS A 896 2.45 1.11 32.70
N LEU A 897 2.16 0.11 31.87
CA LEU A 897 3.07 -1.00 31.63
C LEU A 897 4.38 -0.53 30.97
N SER A 898 4.39 0.64 30.33
CA SER A 898 5.60 1.25 29.78
C SER A 898 6.04 2.52 30.50
N THR A 899 5.10 3.41 30.87
CA THR A 899 5.45 4.73 31.44
C THR A 899 6.02 4.63 32.86
N ASP A 900 5.68 3.57 33.60
CA ASP A 900 6.02 3.44 35.03
C ASP A 900 7.15 2.41 35.27
N THR A 901 7.67 1.76 34.23
CA THR A 901 8.71 0.72 34.33
C THR A 901 9.99 1.12 33.61
N ASN A 902 11.15 0.66 34.09
CA ASN A 902 12.42 1.04 33.50
C ASN A 902 12.56 0.51 32.06
N THR A 903 12.27 -0.79 31.85
CA THR A 903 12.22 -1.42 30.52
C THR A 903 11.34 -0.63 29.56
N GLY A 904 10.13 -0.27 30.00
CA GLY A 904 9.17 0.46 29.19
C GLY A 904 9.65 1.84 28.79
N LYS A 905 10.21 2.60 29.74
CA LYS A 905 10.79 3.93 29.46
C LYS A 905 11.99 3.85 28.52
N GLN A 906 12.83 2.82 28.63
CA GLN A 906 13.94 2.59 27.71
C GLN A 906 13.43 2.25 26.30
N ALA A 907 12.40 1.41 26.20
CA ALA A 907 11.73 1.12 24.92
C ALA A 907 11.14 2.40 24.29
N MET A 908 10.44 3.23 25.07
CA MET A 908 9.91 4.51 24.62
C MET A 908 11.02 5.48 24.17
N ARG A 909 12.15 5.51 24.88
CA ARG A 909 13.32 6.32 24.52
C ARG A 909 13.93 5.87 23.20
N LYS A 910 14.08 4.55 22.99
CA LYS A 910 14.55 3.96 21.73
C LYS A 910 13.60 4.28 20.57
N ALA A 911 12.30 4.10 20.78
CA ALA A 911 11.27 4.45 19.79
C ALA A 911 11.32 5.94 19.39
N SER A 912 11.47 6.81 20.39
CA SER A 912 11.62 8.25 20.15
C SER A 912 12.88 8.55 19.34
N HIS A 913 14.02 7.93 19.67
CA HIS A 913 15.26 8.10 18.91
C HIS A 913 15.08 7.73 17.43
N ASN A 914 14.47 6.58 17.16
CA ASN A 914 14.20 6.11 15.80
C ASN A 914 13.35 7.10 14.99
N ILE A 915 12.26 7.61 15.58
CA ILE A 915 11.40 8.61 14.94
C ILE A 915 12.17 9.90 14.67
N LEU A 916 12.90 10.39 15.67
CA LEU A 916 13.65 11.64 15.56
C LEU A 916 14.78 11.55 14.54
N TYR A 917 15.49 10.42 14.47
CA TYR A 917 16.55 10.17 13.50
C TYR A 917 16.04 10.25 12.07
N THR A 918 14.93 9.59 11.76
CA THR A 918 14.34 9.65 10.41
C THR A 918 13.86 11.06 10.08
N VAL A 919 13.20 11.75 11.01
CA VAL A 919 12.68 13.11 10.79
C VAL A 919 13.83 14.13 10.60
N ALA A 920 14.88 14.07 11.42
CA ALA A 920 16.03 14.98 11.35
C ALA A 920 16.82 14.88 10.04
N ASN A 921 16.80 13.69 9.41
CA ASN A 921 17.48 13.43 8.13
C ASN A 921 16.54 13.56 6.92
N SER A 922 15.42 14.28 7.07
CA SER A 922 14.45 14.56 6.02
C SER A 922 14.26 16.06 5.82
N LYS A 923 13.47 16.45 4.81
CA LYS A 923 13.05 17.85 4.62
C LYS A 923 12.05 18.37 5.63
N ALA A 924 11.67 17.58 6.64
CA ALA A 924 10.69 17.99 7.65
C ALA A 924 11.07 19.29 8.35
N LEU A 925 12.35 19.51 8.67
CA LEU A 925 12.81 20.73 9.34
C LEU A 925 12.69 21.98 8.44
N GLU A 926 12.82 21.82 7.11
CA GLU A 926 12.72 22.92 6.15
C GLU A 926 11.27 23.31 5.87
N ILE A 927 10.39 22.30 5.66
CA ILE A 927 9.04 22.55 5.15
C ILE A 927 7.96 22.60 6.23
N ASN A 928 8.22 22.04 7.42
CA ASN A 928 7.25 21.96 8.52
C ASN A 928 7.57 22.85 9.73
N ALA A 929 8.42 23.87 9.61
CA ALA A 929 8.86 24.78 10.69
C ALA A 929 7.75 25.62 11.40
N ALA A 930 6.48 25.25 11.24
CA ALA A 930 5.26 25.67 11.92
C ALA A 930 5.04 27.19 12.12
N PRO A 931 4.07 27.78 11.42
CA PRO A 931 3.17 28.70 12.10
C PRO A 931 2.23 27.89 13.01
N TYR A 932 2.11 28.31 14.26
CA TYR A 932 1.06 27.85 15.18
C TYR A 932 -0.30 27.86 14.43
N PRO A 933 -1.12 26.78 14.46
CA PRO A 933 -2.34 26.74 13.67
C PRO A 933 -3.26 27.92 14.03
N TYR A 934 -3.55 28.79 13.06
CA TYR A 934 -4.34 30.01 13.30
C TYR A 934 -5.70 29.71 13.93
N TRP A 935 -6.28 28.53 13.66
CA TRP A 935 -7.54 28.11 14.26
C TRP A 935 -7.43 27.87 15.77
N LEU A 936 -6.29 27.38 16.28
CA LEU A 936 -6.02 27.25 17.72
C LEU A 936 -5.88 28.63 18.39
N LEU A 937 -5.22 29.59 17.72
CA LEU A 937 -5.16 30.97 18.19
C LEU A 937 -6.55 31.61 18.24
N LEU A 938 -7.37 31.41 17.20
CA LEU A 938 -8.74 31.91 17.15
C LEU A 938 -9.66 31.23 18.19
N LEU A 939 -9.48 29.94 18.43
CA LEU A 939 -10.19 29.20 19.48
C LEU A 939 -9.80 29.72 20.87
N GLY A 940 -8.50 29.88 21.14
CA GLY A 940 -8.01 30.45 22.39
C GLY A 940 -8.52 31.88 22.63
N LEU A 941 -8.45 32.75 21.61
CA LEU A 941 -9.03 34.10 21.67
C LEU A 941 -10.55 34.07 21.89
N GLY A 942 -11.24 33.18 21.18
CA GLY A 942 -12.67 32.93 21.35
C GLY A 942 -13.03 32.54 22.79
N ASN A 943 -12.28 31.61 23.36
CA ASN A 943 -12.45 31.15 24.75
C ASN A 943 -12.16 32.26 25.76
N ILE A 944 -11.13 33.08 25.55
CA ILE A 944 -10.84 34.26 26.39
C ILE A 944 -12.00 35.26 26.35
N ILE A 945 -12.49 35.61 25.15
CA ILE A 945 -13.61 36.54 24.97
C ILE A 945 -14.87 35.97 25.65
N LEU A 946 -15.14 34.68 25.46
CA LEU A 946 -16.31 34.03 26.02
C LEU A 946 -16.25 33.95 27.54
N LEU A 947 -15.10 33.57 28.12
CA LEU A 947 -14.87 33.59 29.57
C LEU A 947 -15.01 35.00 30.15
N ALA A 948 -14.51 36.03 29.47
CA ALA A 948 -14.68 37.42 29.87
C ALA A 948 -16.16 37.84 29.84
N LEU A 949 -16.92 37.44 28.81
CA LEU A 949 -18.36 37.73 28.74
C LEU A 949 -19.17 36.97 29.80
N LEU A 950 -18.81 35.70 30.07
CA LEU A 950 -19.42 34.89 31.12
C LEU A 950 -19.15 35.49 32.50
N THR A 951 -17.88 35.82 32.83
CA THR A 951 -17.52 36.47 34.10
C THR A 951 -18.20 37.83 34.24
N LEU A 952 -18.28 38.64 33.18
CA LEU A 952 -19.01 39.92 33.21
C LEU A 952 -20.54 39.71 33.40
N GLY A 953 -21.09 38.65 32.81
CA GLY A 953 -22.48 38.21 32.97
C GLY A 953 -22.77 37.78 34.41
N PHE A 954 -21.94 36.91 34.99
CA PHE A 954 -21.99 36.48 36.39
C PHE A 954 -21.82 37.69 37.34
N TYR A 955 -20.83 38.55 37.10
CA TYR A 955 -20.59 39.77 37.87
C TYR A 955 -21.82 40.69 37.86
N LYS A 956 -22.41 41.01 36.71
CA LYS A 956 -23.62 41.85 36.66
C LYS A 956 -24.85 41.20 37.27
N ALA A 957 -25.01 39.88 37.13
CA ALA A 957 -26.10 39.14 37.76
C ALA A 957 -25.99 39.15 39.29
N ALA A 958 -24.76 39.08 39.83
CA ALA A 958 -24.46 39.10 41.25
C ALA A 958 -24.44 40.51 41.86
N HIS A 959 -23.84 41.51 41.20
CA HIS A 959 -23.44 42.78 41.81
C HIS A 959 -24.47 43.93 41.71
N ARG A 960 -25.64 43.72 41.11
CA ARG A 960 -26.71 44.76 41.05
C ARG A 960 -27.38 45.07 42.41
N LYS A 961 -26.95 44.45 43.51
CA LYS A 961 -27.53 44.65 44.84
C LYS A 961 -26.94 45.86 45.60
N ALA A 962 -25.78 46.37 45.21
CA ALA A 962 -25.07 47.40 46.00
C ALA A 962 -25.67 48.83 45.88
N ARG A 963 -26.15 49.25 44.71
CA ARG A 963 -26.67 50.63 44.53
C ARG A 963 -28.05 50.91 45.15
N LYS A 964 -28.71 49.93 45.74
CA LYS A 964 -29.99 50.14 46.45
C LYS A 964 -29.81 50.33 47.96
N ILE A 965 -28.59 50.18 48.51
CA ILE A 965 -28.35 50.38 49.94
C ILE A 965 -28.00 51.86 50.22
N GLU A 966 -27.24 52.53 49.35
CA GLU A 966 -26.95 53.98 49.49
C GLU A 966 -28.18 54.88 49.27
N ALA A 967 -29.19 54.43 48.53
CA ALA A 967 -30.41 55.22 48.30
C ALA A 967 -31.49 55.07 49.40
N VAL A 968 -31.31 54.14 50.34
CA VAL A 968 -32.26 53.91 51.45
C VAL A 968 -31.80 54.61 52.75
N GLU A 969 -30.52 54.96 52.87
CA GLU A 969 -30.01 55.72 54.03
C GLU A 969 -30.28 57.23 53.95
N THR A 970 -30.54 57.81 52.78
CA THR A 970 -30.84 59.25 52.64
C THR A 970 -32.32 59.62 52.79
N GLN A 971 -33.23 58.65 52.93
CA GLN A 971 -34.67 58.92 53.05
C GLN A 971 -35.24 58.73 54.47
N ASN A 972 -34.41 58.30 55.45
CA ASN A 972 -34.81 58.15 56.86
C ASN A 972 -34.31 59.28 57.79
N GLN A 973 -33.95 60.45 57.24
CA GLN A 973 -33.64 61.66 58.04
C GLN A 973 -34.66 62.80 57.90
N ASN A 974 -35.81 62.58 57.26
CA ASN A 974 -36.93 63.53 57.30
C ASN A 974 -38.26 62.76 57.28
N ILE A 975 -38.71 62.27 58.44
CA ILE A 975 -40.08 62.29 59.01
C ILE A 975 -39.93 62.15 60.52
#